data_AF-A0A416JZ58-F1
#
_entry.id   AF-A0A416JZ58-F1
#
_cell.length_a   1.000
_cell.length_b   1.000
_cell.length_c   1.000
_cell.angle_alpha   90.00
_cell.angle_beta   90.00
_cell.angle_gamma   90.00
#
_symmetry.space_group_name_H-M   'P 1'
#
loop_
_entity.id
_entity.type
_entity.pdbx_description
1 polymer ?
#
loop_
_entity_poly.entity_id
_entity_poly.type
_entity_poly.pdbx_seq_one_letter_code
_entity_poly.pdbx_strand_id
1 'polypeptide(L)'
;MKRQKLNSRRTAALLASTLVLSQAEPILALADVKVETAAETVTDENTVVITSVDDLVQMSKNCVSESYSKGKTFVLTQDISLDGSDFQPIAVFAGNFQGNGHVISGLNITISGSNLGLFRYIEADGAVRGLIVKGNVKPDGSKKQIGGIVGTNRGTIENCEFHGMVSGQEAIGGIAGTNEEGAVIRGCKSYSVTTGNNKTGGITGNNDGTVEQCENHGDINASDQGVEDSNSGELSINTDKIKETVQKEKVNDAGGIAGYSKGKISDCKNYGTVGYEHIGYNIGGIAGRQCGIISQCYNLGDIRGRKDAGGIVGQFEPYLTIDHEEDLYDQLNSQLNSLSDISTALARTVDDTANKSTDSLDQIGDNMDQVRDIGKFYKDVYREDIDKMNNDLDSTTNDMQETLDHLHLRLIKDSSKSKVRALQQLLHDSDAIRKELKERYDGDLTDKDALKAWLQHRYELLSQLYENMQKVSEAVPDLMGSITEDSVNGVEDFGDKIEDLTSDINVMMDEIKYNRNNLKTDLENMDDELEVKIDSLADHVDSLQDSLKSGKDQTQAQRQQLEDQIDQIRNTITDKADEVRDKMEDNDLFDDVSDNDDQTELTDGTIYACVNTGSIEADYQAGGIAGIIGVEVSLDPEQDLDTDQEKTLNTVRQAKATVQGCLNEGDITGKRDYIGGVVGKANMGALISNQNYGDITSANGDYVGGITGSSDYVLRRNYSMCMVTGNDYIGGVAGWGKNVYENYALVTLTSDGGEWIGSIAGDGDTDGTVEGNYYVDGGIGAVDGITYDGQATGLSYDDFMALDQMPERFRQLQVSFLVDDNAVKTIYCEYGSSVKASEIPAIPQKDGYYYQWEDVDLSNITGNIKVHAVYQPYHTTIASDDDKMASLLAEAEFYPGSKLIRTETVLTGVAAPEGYQLGKAYDYEVTVPEKADVPDEVTLHLLAEGRGSLMAGMVKDGVVELLDTEVDGSYLVFTAPAKGTIVILKKSQAWKYAAAVGAAAVLAAVIGVVLVKKKRGKVHEEGEEQNGDGDGTESGSEEAGAAEGAGAAGATGTTETAGTAEAAGASEADQSESEGRDYEV
;
A
#
# COMPACT_ATOMS: atom_id res chain seq x y z
N MET A 1 34.11 -5.33 22.44
CA MET A 1 33.49 -4.05 22.83
C MET A 1 34.22 -2.73 22.45
N LYS A 2 35.45 -2.71 21.91
CA LYS A 2 36.06 -1.47 21.37
C LYS A 2 36.27 -1.43 19.83
N ARG A 3 35.90 -2.48 19.10
CA ARG A 3 35.96 -2.55 17.63
C ARG A 3 34.61 -2.45 16.90
N GLN A 4 33.48 -2.59 17.61
CA GLN A 4 32.13 -2.40 17.04
C GLN A 4 31.68 -0.92 16.99
N LYS A 5 32.33 -0.01 17.74
CA LYS A 5 32.05 1.44 17.72
C LYS A 5 32.77 2.21 16.59
N LEU A 6 33.59 1.56 15.77
CA LEU A 6 34.37 2.23 14.72
C LEU A 6 33.78 2.07 13.31
N ASN A 7 32.91 1.07 13.08
CA ASN A 7 32.26 0.87 11.79
C ASN A 7 30.91 1.61 11.64
N SER A 8 30.19 1.96 12.72
CA SER A 8 28.96 2.78 12.58
C SER A 8 29.24 4.27 12.32
N ARG A 9 30.46 4.75 12.61
CA ARG A 9 30.86 6.15 12.34
C ARG A 9 31.31 6.42 10.91
N ARG A 10 31.47 5.39 10.06
CA ARG A 10 31.81 5.56 8.63
C ARG A 10 30.62 5.37 7.70
N THR A 11 29.60 4.61 8.10
CA THR A 11 28.32 4.52 7.37
C THR A 11 27.37 5.66 7.71
N ALA A 12 27.42 6.24 8.91
CA ALA A 12 26.64 7.44 9.25
C ALA A 12 27.21 8.76 8.67
N ALA A 13 28.47 8.77 8.21
CA ALA A 13 29.10 9.97 7.63
C ALA A 13 28.89 10.11 6.12
N LEU A 14 28.42 9.05 5.43
CA LEU A 14 28.10 9.08 4.00
C LEU A 14 26.60 9.38 3.74
N LEU A 15 25.74 9.24 4.74
CA LEU A 15 24.31 9.57 4.69
C LEU A 15 23.99 10.97 5.23
N ALA A 16 24.94 11.62 5.91
CA ALA A 16 24.79 12.98 6.48
C ALA A 16 25.49 14.09 5.66
N SER A 17 25.92 13.81 4.42
CA SER A 17 26.59 14.79 3.54
C SER A 17 25.77 15.23 2.31
N THR A 18 24.48 14.88 2.24
CA THR A 18 23.54 15.33 1.19
C THR A 18 22.32 16.08 1.72
N LEU A 19 22.31 16.48 2.99
CA LEU A 19 21.19 17.14 3.65
C LEU A 19 21.57 18.50 4.26
N VAL A 20 22.42 19.28 3.59
CA VAL A 20 22.57 20.73 3.81
C VAL A 20 23.07 21.36 2.52
N LEU A 21 22.17 21.76 1.61
CA LEU A 21 22.33 22.85 0.63
C LEU A 21 21.11 22.87 -0.32
N SER A 22 19.99 23.41 0.15
CA SER A 22 18.91 23.85 -0.76
C SER A 22 18.10 25.00 -0.14
N GLN A 23 18.75 26.14 0.01
CA GLN A 23 18.07 27.44 -0.06
C GLN A 23 18.96 28.41 -0.84
N ALA A 24 18.70 28.51 -2.15
CA ALA A 24 18.89 29.68 -3.01
C ALA A 24 18.39 29.32 -4.42
N GLU A 25 17.64 30.25 -5.00
CA GLU A 25 16.94 30.20 -6.31
C GLU A 25 17.76 29.60 -7.48
N PRO A 26 17.11 29.00 -8.49
CA PRO A 26 17.79 28.55 -9.69
C PRO A 26 18.06 29.73 -10.63
N ILE A 27 19.29 30.24 -10.61
CA ILE A 27 19.86 30.87 -11.81
C ILE A 27 20.15 29.73 -12.79
N LEU A 28 19.25 29.54 -13.75
CA LEU A 28 19.42 28.62 -14.88
C LEU A 28 20.53 29.16 -15.82
N ALA A 29 21.79 28.91 -15.46
CA ALA A 29 22.87 28.98 -16.43
C ALA A 29 22.77 27.74 -17.32
N LEU A 30 22.25 27.91 -18.54
CA LEU A 30 22.42 26.96 -19.63
C LEU A 30 23.91 26.66 -19.78
N ALA A 31 24.37 25.54 -19.24
CA ALA A 31 25.55 24.88 -19.75
C ALA A 31 25.08 24.05 -20.94
N ASP A 32 25.36 24.56 -22.14
CA ASP A 32 25.29 23.82 -23.40
C ASP A 32 26.06 22.49 -23.26
N VAL A 33 25.35 21.41 -22.93
CA VAL A 33 25.83 20.07 -23.22
C VAL A 33 25.66 19.88 -24.72
N LYS A 34 26.69 20.26 -25.48
CA LYS A 34 26.88 19.76 -26.84
C LYS A 34 27.00 18.24 -26.75
N VAL A 35 25.88 17.56 -26.99
CA VAL A 35 25.91 16.17 -27.45
C VAL A 35 26.52 16.23 -28.85
N GLU A 36 27.83 15.97 -28.95
CA GLU A 36 28.43 15.62 -30.24
C GLU A 36 27.84 14.26 -30.65
N THR A 37 26.81 14.31 -31.49
CA THR A 37 26.37 13.16 -32.27
C THR A 37 27.45 12.85 -33.30
N ALA A 38 28.29 11.87 -32.99
CA ALA A 38 28.99 11.13 -34.02
C ALA A 38 27.93 10.39 -34.86
N ALA A 39 27.62 10.93 -36.03
CA ALA A 39 26.84 10.24 -37.04
C ALA A 39 27.66 9.05 -37.59
N GLU A 40 27.64 7.93 -36.88
CA GLU A 40 27.98 6.64 -37.47
C GLU A 40 26.72 6.08 -38.13
N THR A 41 26.69 6.13 -39.46
CA THR A 41 25.71 5.42 -40.28
C THR A 41 25.94 3.92 -40.13
N VAL A 42 25.27 3.31 -39.15
CA VAL A 42 25.01 1.87 -39.12
C VAL A 42 23.57 1.68 -39.57
N THR A 43 23.37 1.42 -40.86
CA THR A 43 22.09 0.92 -41.36
C THR A 43 21.95 -0.53 -40.95
N ASP A 44 21.49 -0.75 -39.71
CA ASP A 44 20.97 -2.03 -39.28
C ASP A 44 19.67 -2.31 -40.05
N GLU A 45 19.49 -3.53 -40.58
CA GLU A 45 18.32 -3.91 -41.39
C GLU A 45 16.99 -3.76 -40.60
N ASN A 46 17.07 -3.66 -39.28
CA ASN A 46 15.93 -3.52 -38.37
C ASN A 46 15.63 -2.05 -37.97
N THR A 47 16.34 -1.06 -38.52
CA THR A 47 16.07 0.36 -38.23
C THR A 47 15.22 1.02 -39.33
N VAL A 48 14.11 1.62 -38.94
CA VAL A 48 13.19 2.38 -39.79
C VAL A 48 13.33 3.87 -39.46
N VAL A 49 13.80 4.67 -40.42
CA VAL A 49 13.96 6.12 -40.24
C VAL A 49 12.69 6.82 -40.70
N ILE A 50 12.12 7.67 -39.85
CA ILE A 50 10.92 8.46 -40.12
C ILE A 50 11.38 9.90 -40.40
N THR A 51 11.24 10.31 -41.65
CA THR A 51 11.64 11.64 -42.12
C THR A 51 10.45 12.47 -42.59
N SER A 52 9.25 11.92 -42.70
CA SER A 52 8.09 12.64 -43.22
C SER A 52 6.79 12.16 -42.60
N VAL A 53 5.72 12.94 -42.75
CA VAL A 53 4.37 12.53 -42.35
C VAL A 53 3.94 11.25 -43.07
N ASP A 54 4.30 11.09 -44.35
CA ASP A 54 3.99 9.90 -45.13
C ASP A 54 4.67 8.65 -44.56
N ASP A 55 5.91 8.76 -44.08
CA ASP A 55 6.62 7.65 -43.42
C ASP A 55 5.88 7.20 -42.15
N LEU A 56 5.41 8.16 -41.34
CA LEU A 56 4.68 7.90 -40.10
C LEU A 56 3.29 7.30 -40.37
N VAL A 57 2.57 7.81 -41.37
CA VAL A 57 1.29 7.26 -41.82
C VAL A 57 1.47 5.84 -42.36
N GLN A 58 2.54 5.58 -43.11
CA GLN A 58 2.82 4.25 -43.64
C GLN A 58 3.18 3.27 -42.51
N MET A 59 3.93 3.73 -41.50
CA MET A 59 4.17 2.97 -40.29
C MET A 59 2.85 2.61 -39.58
N SER A 60 1.94 3.56 -39.38
CA SER A 60 0.69 3.29 -38.67
C SER A 60 -0.20 2.28 -39.39
N LYS A 61 -0.22 2.30 -40.73
CA LYS A 61 -0.92 1.30 -41.56
C LYS A 61 -0.31 -0.11 -41.45
N ASN A 62 1.00 -0.23 -41.22
CA ASN A 62 1.69 -1.52 -41.14
C ASN A 62 1.70 -2.12 -39.72
N CYS A 63 1.67 -1.29 -38.69
CA CYS A 63 1.66 -1.69 -37.27
C CYS A 63 0.26 -2.17 -36.82
N VAL A 64 -0.26 -3.20 -37.51
CA VAL A 64 -1.53 -3.88 -37.19
C VAL A 64 -1.35 -5.19 -36.43
N SER A 65 -0.09 -5.68 -36.31
CA SER A 65 0.27 -6.85 -35.52
C SER A 65 1.66 -6.68 -34.90
N GLU A 66 1.86 -7.25 -33.71
CA GLU A 66 3.14 -7.19 -32.98
C GLU A 66 4.35 -7.58 -33.83
N SER A 67 4.17 -8.64 -34.63
CA SER A 67 5.19 -9.24 -35.49
C SER A 67 5.81 -8.26 -36.49
N TYR A 68 5.12 -7.20 -36.88
CA TYR A 68 5.68 -6.21 -37.79
C TYR A 68 6.71 -5.31 -37.09
N SER A 69 6.40 -4.84 -35.88
CA SER A 69 7.24 -3.89 -35.12
C SER A 69 8.28 -4.56 -34.24
N LYS A 70 8.07 -5.84 -33.86
CA LYS A 70 8.93 -6.56 -32.92
C LYS A 70 10.38 -6.61 -33.40
N GLY A 71 11.29 -6.21 -32.51
CA GLY A 71 12.73 -6.16 -32.78
C GLY A 71 13.19 -5.03 -33.72
N LYS A 72 12.28 -4.16 -34.18
CA LYS A 72 12.63 -3.00 -35.01
C LYS A 72 12.77 -1.73 -34.17
N THR A 73 13.64 -0.83 -34.64
CA THR A 73 13.79 0.51 -34.08
C THR A 73 13.27 1.56 -35.06
N PHE A 74 12.34 2.39 -34.64
CA PHE A 74 11.76 3.49 -35.41
C PHE A 74 12.35 4.81 -34.91
N VAL A 75 12.94 5.61 -35.79
CA VAL A 75 13.71 6.80 -35.38
C VAL A 75 13.17 8.06 -36.06
N LEU A 76 12.71 9.03 -35.28
CA LEU A 76 12.42 10.37 -35.79
C LEU A 76 13.71 11.14 -35.99
N THR A 77 13.76 11.87 -37.10
CA THR A 77 14.90 12.72 -37.48
C THR A 77 14.56 14.19 -37.61
N GLN A 78 13.26 14.51 -37.58
CA GLN A 78 12.73 15.87 -37.56
C GLN A 78 11.30 15.87 -37.00
N ASP A 79 10.80 17.05 -36.71
CA ASP A 79 9.41 17.25 -36.29
C ASP A 79 8.44 16.92 -37.42
N ILE A 80 7.30 16.33 -37.08
CA ILE A 80 6.27 15.87 -38.02
C ILE A 80 4.94 16.53 -37.67
N SER A 81 4.28 17.17 -38.65
CA SER A 81 2.89 17.62 -38.51
C SER A 81 1.92 16.63 -39.17
N LEU A 82 0.87 16.27 -38.44
CA LEU A 82 -0.25 15.45 -38.89
C LEU A 82 -1.39 16.26 -39.53
N ASP A 83 -1.28 17.58 -39.61
CA ASP A 83 -2.32 18.44 -40.16
C ASP A 83 -2.64 18.08 -41.62
N GLY A 84 -3.90 17.76 -41.90
CA GLY A 84 -4.36 17.38 -43.23
C GLY A 84 -3.90 15.98 -43.70
N SER A 85 -3.27 15.19 -42.82
CA SER A 85 -2.91 13.79 -43.10
C SER A 85 -4.09 12.83 -42.91
N ASP A 86 -4.01 11.63 -43.49
CA ASP A 86 -4.96 10.53 -43.27
C ASP A 86 -4.52 9.61 -42.10
N PHE A 87 -3.74 10.14 -41.15
CA PHE A 87 -3.20 9.38 -40.03
C PHE A 87 -4.31 8.67 -39.23
N GLN A 88 -4.06 7.41 -38.91
CA GLN A 88 -4.85 6.61 -37.98
C GLN A 88 -3.96 6.20 -36.81
N PRO A 89 -4.51 6.09 -35.58
CA PRO A 89 -3.78 5.60 -34.42
C PRO A 89 -3.07 4.28 -34.70
N ILE A 90 -1.82 4.17 -34.24
CA ILE A 90 -0.98 2.98 -34.44
C ILE A 90 -1.59 1.83 -33.64
N ALA A 91 -2.05 0.78 -34.32
CA ALA A 91 -2.92 -0.21 -33.70
C ALA A 91 -2.19 -1.07 -32.66
N VAL A 92 -1.04 -1.66 -32.99
CA VAL A 92 -0.26 -2.47 -32.04
C VAL A 92 1.22 -2.20 -32.24
N PHE A 93 1.94 -1.93 -31.15
CA PHE A 93 3.37 -1.59 -31.20
C PHE A 93 4.19 -2.40 -30.19
N ALA A 94 5.17 -3.16 -30.70
CA ALA A 94 6.09 -4.00 -29.93
C ALA A 94 7.57 -3.74 -30.30
N GLY A 95 7.86 -2.58 -30.89
CA GLY A 95 9.20 -2.16 -31.31
C GLY A 95 9.78 -1.07 -30.39
N ASN A 96 10.90 -0.47 -30.78
CA ASN A 96 11.52 0.64 -30.07
C ASN A 96 11.34 1.95 -30.85
N PHE A 97 10.54 2.88 -30.34
CA PHE A 97 10.29 4.19 -30.94
C PHE A 97 11.17 5.25 -30.29
N GLN A 98 12.07 5.84 -31.08
CA GLN A 98 13.02 6.86 -30.67
C GLN A 98 12.57 8.21 -31.22
N GLY A 99 11.92 9.02 -30.37
CA GLY A 99 11.49 10.36 -30.70
C GLY A 99 12.65 11.36 -30.80
N ASN A 100 13.78 11.11 -30.12
CA ASN A 100 14.98 11.97 -30.14
C ASN A 100 14.71 13.46 -29.81
N GLY A 101 13.66 13.74 -29.02
CA GLY A 101 13.23 15.10 -28.68
C GLY A 101 12.39 15.79 -29.75
N HIS A 102 12.04 15.10 -30.84
CA HIS A 102 11.21 15.65 -31.90
C HIS A 102 9.73 15.68 -31.55
N VAL A 103 9.02 16.59 -32.21
CA VAL A 103 7.60 16.84 -31.99
C VAL A 103 6.74 16.18 -33.06
N ILE A 104 5.69 15.48 -32.65
CA ILE A 104 4.54 15.13 -33.50
C ILE A 104 3.40 16.08 -33.15
N SER A 105 3.03 16.99 -34.05
CA SER A 105 1.98 17.99 -33.85
C SER A 105 0.74 17.74 -34.71
N GLY A 106 -0.40 18.31 -34.33
CA GLY A 106 -1.64 18.22 -35.10
C GLY A 106 -2.38 16.89 -34.91
N LEU A 107 -2.07 16.13 -33.86
CA LEU A 107 -2.81 14.91 -33.53
C LEU A 107 -4.27 15.29 -33.22
N ASN A 108 -5.23 14.69 -33.92
CA ASN A 108 -6.65 14.92 -33.68
C ASN A 108 -7.42 13.60 -33.79
N ILE A 109 -7.77 13.01 -32.64
CA ILE A 109 -8.47 11.73 -32.56
C ILE A 109 -9.92 11.96 -32.15
N THR A 110 -10.83 11.75 -33.10
CA THR A 110 -12.29 11.84 -32.91
C THR A 110 -13.03 10.56 -33.30
N ILE A 111 -12.28 9.51 -33.70
CA ILE A 111 -12.87 8.22 -34.06
C ILE A 111 -13.58 7.59 -32.87
N SER A 112 -14.71 6.92 -33.10
CA SER A 112 -15.43 6.26 -32.02
C SER A 112 -14.68 5.02 -31.52
N GLY A 113 -14.55 4.86 -30.20
CA GLY A 113 -13.99 3.64 -29.60
C GLY A 113 -13.27 3.87 -28.26
N SER A 114 -12.48 2.86 -27.88
CA SER A 114 -11.66 2.79 -26.68
C SER A 114 -10.21 2.43 -27.03
N ASN A 115 -9.28 2.56 -26.07
CA ASN A 115 -7.85 2.32 -26.26
C ASN A 115 -7.27 3.22 -27.35
N LEU A 116 -7.37 4.53 -27.14
CA LEU A 116 -7.01 5.53 -28.14
C LEU A 116 -5.98 6.51 -27.60
N GLY A 117 -5.04 6.83 -28.49
CA GLY A 117 -3.91 7.75 -28.34
C GLY A 117 -3.14 7.73 -29.65
N LEU A 118 -1.93 8.31 -29.70
CA LEU A 118 -1.04 8.13 -30.86
C LEU A 118 -0.82 6.63 -31.17
N PHE A 119 -0.65 5.84 -30.11
CA PHE A 119 -0.68 4.39 -30.09
C PHE A 119 -1.96 3.90 -29.41
N ARG A 120 -2.53 2.80 -29.90
CA ARG A 120 -3.63 2.13 -29.20
C ARG A 120 -3.08 1.20 -28.12
N TYR A 121 -2.14 0.34 -28.50
CA TYR A 121 -1.48 -0.61 -27.61
C TYR A 121 0.04 -0.54 -27.79
N ILE A 122 0.76 -0.39 -26.69
CA ILE A 122 2.20 -0.68 -26.60
C ILE A 122 2.32 -2.00 -25.84
N GLU A 123 2.82 -3.04 -26.48
CA GLU A 123 2.97 -4.37 -25.88
C GLU A 123 4.23 -4.45 -24.99
N ALA A 124 4.41 -5.56 -24.26
CA ALA A 124 5.47 -5.73 -23.27
C ALA A 124 6.91 -5.48 -23.78
N ASP A 125 7.21 -5.88 -25.02
CA ASP A 125 8.52 -5.64 -25.66
C ASP A 125 8.63 -4.23 -26.28
N GLY A 126 7.52 -3.49 -26.33
CA GLY A 126 7.42 -2.18 -26.92
C GLY A 126 7.99 -1.09 -26.02
N ALA A 127 8.67 -0.12 -26.64
CA ALA A 127 9.15 1.05 -25.92
C ALA A 127 9.06 2.33 -26.73
N VAL A 128 8.65 3.43 -26.09
CA VAL A 128 8.57 4.77 -26.68
C VAL A 128 9.39 5.73 -25.84
N ARG A 129 10.35 6.43 -26.46
CA ARG A 129 11.32 7.27 -25.75
C ARG A 129 11.50 8.64 -26.38
N GLY A 130 11.58 9.68 -25.56
CA GLY A 130 12.02 11.01 -26.01
C GLY A 130 11.08 11.63 -27.04
N LEU A 131 9.77 11.42 -26.93
CA LEU A 131 8.78 11.88 -27.91
C LEU A 131 7.93 13.00 -27.31
N ILE A 132 7.73 14.09 -28.06
CA ILE A 132 6.78 15.15 -27.71
C ILE A 132 5.57 15.06 -28.64
N VAL A 133 4.37 14.96 -28.08
CA VAL A 133 3.11 14.88 -28.85
C VAL A 133 2.24 16.09 -28.53
N LYS A 134 1.71 16.75 -29.55
CA LYS A 134 0.79 17.89 -29.42
C LYS A 134 -0.51 17.64 -30.16
N GLY A 135 -1.64 17.67 -29.46
CA GLY A 135 -2.95 17.50 -30.10
C GLY A 135 -4.13 17.28 -29.16
N ASN A 136 -5.27 16.93 -29.77
CA ASN A 136 -6.53 16.72 -29.08
C ASN A 136 -7.00 15.27 -29.25
N VAL A 137 -7.29 14.59 -28.14
CA VAL A 137 -7.81 13.22 -28.10
C VAL A 137 -9.19 13.25 -27.46
N LYS A 138 -10.22 13.31 -28.30
CA LYS A 138 -11.64 13.39 -27.89
C LYS A 138 -12.47 12.41 -28.74
N PRO A 139 -12.33 11.10 -28.50
CA PRO A 139 -13.07 10.09 -29.23
C PRO A 139 -14.57 10.13 -28.92
N ASP A 140 -15.35 9.54 -29.83
CA ASP A 140 -16.79 9.29 -29.67
C ASP A 140 -17.06 7.86 -29.16
N GLY A 141 -18.32 7.52 -28.86
CA GLY A 141 -18.71 6.15 -28.48
C GLY A 141 -18.37 5.79 -27.02
N SER A 142 -17.66 4.68 -26.80
CA SER A 142 -17.38 4.13 -25.45
C SER A 142 -16.33 4.90 -24.66
N LYS A 143 -15.36 5.54 -25.32
CA LYS A 143 -14.39 6.49 -24.74
C LYS A 143 -13.65 5.99 -23.49
N LYS A 144 -13.32 4.70 -23.44
CA LYS A 144 -12.56 4.10 -22.32
C LYS A 144 -11.08 3.94 -22.67
N GLN A 145 -10.19 4.04 -21.67
CA GLN A 145 -8.75 3.83 -21.83
C GLN A 145 -8.17 4.80 -22.86
N ILE A 146 -8.24 6.09 -22.53
CA ILE A 146 -7.87 7.18 -23.44
C ILE A 146 -6.59 7.84 -22.92
N GLY A 147 -5.56 7.87 -23.74
CA GLY A 147 -4.31 8.55 -23.45
C GLY A 147 -3.87 9.47 -24.57
N GLY A 148 -3.11 10.51 -24.24
CA GLY A 148 -2.54 11.39 -25.27
C GLY A 148 -1.52 10.67 -26.16
N ILE A 149 -0.67 9.82 -25.55
CA ILE A 149 0.34 9.02 -26.26
C ILE A 149 -0.16 7.60 -26.52
N VAL A 150 -0.72 6.92 -25.51
CA VAL A 150 -1.16 5.54 -25.65
C VAL A 150 -2.51 5.28 -24.99
N GLY A 151 -3.36 4.44 -25.60
CA GLY A 151 -4.54 3.91 -24.92
C GLY A 151 -4.16 3.01 -23.76
N THR A 152 -3.52 1.87 -24.06
CA THR A 152 -3.07 0.88 -23.07
C THR A 152 -1.57 0.57 -23.23
N ASN A 153 -0.83 0.72 -22.13
CA ASN A 153 0.59 0.43 -22.03
C ASN A 153 0.83 -0.88 -21.29
N ARG A 154 1.58 -1.80 -21.93
CA ARG A 154 2.17 -3.01 -21.33
C ARG A 154 3.69 -2.97 -21.35
N GLY A 155 4.26 -2.02 -22.09
CA GLY A 155 5.70 -1.87 -22.28
C GLY A 155 6.25 -0.68 -21.51
N THR A 156 7.16 0.07 -22.14
CA THR A 156 7.89 1.15 -21.50
C THR A 156 7.71 2.50 -22.21
N ILE A 157 7.33 3.54 -21.47
CA ILE A 157 7.27 4.93 -21.96
C ILE A 157 8.22 5.77 -21.12
N GLU A 158 9.20 6.40 -21.77
CA GLU A 158 10.24 7.15 -21.07
C GLU A 158 10.47 8.53 -21.67
N ASN A 159 10.60 9.54 -20.81
CA ASN A 159 11.00 10.90 -21.21
C ASN A 159 10.14 11.45 -22.34
N CYS A 160 8.83 11.19 -22.30
CA CYS A 160 7.89 11.65 -23.30
C CYS A 160 7.01 12.77 -22.73
N GLU A 161 6.51 13.63 -23.62
CA GLU A 161 5.62 14.72 -23.26
C GLU A 161 4.35 14.71 -24.09
N PHE A 162 3.23 15.07 -23.45
CA PHE A 162 1.98 15.33 -24.14
C PHE A 162 1.44 16.73 -23.82
N HIS A 163 1.00 17.44 -24.85
CA HIS A 163 0.43 18.79 -24.77
C HIS A 163 -0.92 18.83 -25.50
N GLY A 164 -1.98 19.29 -24.84
CA GLY A 164 -3.29 19.52 -25.47
C GLY A 164 -4.46 19.06 -24.61
N MET A 165 -5.49 18.49 -25.22
CA MET A 165 -6.72 18.09 -24.51
C MET A 165 -6.95 16.59 -24.62
N VAL A 166 -7.29 15.95 -23.50
CA VAL A 166 -7.71 14.54 -23.46
C VAL A 166 -9.08 14.46 -22.80
N SER A 167 -10.06 13.85 -23.47
CA SER A 167 -11.41 13.69 -22.94
C SER A 167 -11.94 12.28 -23.16
N GLY A 168 -12.48 11.67 -22.11
CA GLY A 168 -13.02 10.32 -22.14
C GLY A 168 -14.02 10.05 -21.03
N GLN A 169 -14.51 8.80 -20.92
CA GLN A 169 -15.44 8.41 -19.86
C GLN A 169 -14.74 7.69 -18.70
N GLU A 170 -13.82 6.76 -19.00
CA GLU A 170 -13.22 5.90 -17.99
C GLU A 170 -11.75 5.60 -18.32
N ALA A 171 -10.86 5.64 -17.32
CA ALA A 171 -9.42 5.46 -17.47
C ALA A 171 -8.81 6.44 -18.49
N ILE A 172 -8.72 7.71 -18.10
CA ILE A 172 -8.20 8.80 -18.94
C ILE A 172 -6.88 9.30 -18.36
N GLY A 173 -5.84 9.41 -19.19
CA GLY A 173 -4.57 10.03 -18.78
C GLY A 173 -3.95 10.92 -19.85
N GLY A 174 -3.12 11.87 -19.45
CA GLY A 174 -2.40 12.71 -20.41
C GLY A 174 -1.38 11.92 -21.24
N ILE A 175 -0.76 10.90 -20.66
CA ILE A 175 0.20 10.02 -21.34
C ILE A 175 -0.46 8.70 -21.76
N ALA A 176 -1.03 7.98 -20.79
CA ALA A 176 -1.62 6.66 -21.00
C ALA A 176 -3.06 6.60 -20.48
N GLY A 177 -3.96 5.87 -21.12
CA GLY A 177 -5.26 5.57 -20.49
C GLY A 177 -5.11 4.54 -19.37
N THR A 178 -4.39 3.45 -19.65
CA THR A 178 -4.08 2.37 -18.70
C THR A 178 -2.61 2.00 -18.77
N ASN A 179 -1.99 1.83 -17.61
CA ASN A 179 -0.67 1.26 -17.43
C ASN A 179 -0.83 -0.09 -16.73
N GLU A 180 -0.75 -1.19 -17.48
CA GLU A 180 -0.97 -2.54 -16.96
C GLU A 180 0.19 -3.01 -16.06
N GLU A 181 -0.02 -4.13 -15.37
CA GLU A 181 1.00 -4.78 -14.54
C GLU A 181 2.30 -5.03 -15.33
N GLY A 182 3.44 -4.73 -14.71
CA GLY A 182 4.77 -4.84 -15.34
C GLY A 182 5.13 -3.71 -16.31
N ALA A 183 4.18 -2.85 -16.69
CA ALA A 183 4.42 -1.71 -17.56
C ALA A 183 5.03 -0.52 -16.80
N VAL A 184 5.83 0.29 -17.49
CA VAL A 184 6.59 1.41 -16.89
C VAL A 184 6.33 2.71 -17.63
N ILE A 185 5.99 3.76 -16.88
CA ILE A 185 5.99 5.16 -17.34
C ILE A 185 7.00 5.92 -16.47
N ARG A 186 8.09 6.41 -17.08
CA ARG A 186 9.16 7.10 -16.35
C ARG A 186 9.54 8.43 -16.97
N GLY A 187 9.76 9.45 -16.14
CA GLY A 187 10.33 10.72 -16.60
C GLY A 187 9.42 11.50 -17.56
N CYS A 188 8.12 11.16 -17.61
CA CYS A 188 7.18 11.73 -18.57
C CYS A 188 6.51 12.98 -18.01
N LYS A 189 6.11 13.90 -18.89
CA LYS A 189 5.44 15.14 -18.51
C LYS A 189 4.12 15.33 -19.25
N SER A 190 3.07 15.65 -18.52
CA SER A 190 1.79 16.02 -19.13
C SER A 190 1.50 17.49 -18.93
N TYR A 191 1.14 18.16 -20.03
CA TYR A 191 0.60 19.52 -20.06
C TYR A 191 -0.85 19.49 -20.60
N SER A 192 -1.57 18.40 -20.34
CA SER A 192 -2.93 18.23 -20.85
C SER A 192 -3.99 18.77 -19.92
N VAL A 193 -4.99 19.45 -20.50
CA VAL A 193 -6.28 19.58 -19.82
C VAL A 193 -7.03 18.27 -19.99
N THR A 194 -7.27 17.57 -18.88
CA THR A 194 -7.89 16.24 -18.89
C THR A 194 -9.29 16.30 -18.30
N THR A 195 -10.27 15.79 -19.06
CA THR A 195 -11.67 15.72 -18.64
C THR A 195 -12.19 14.29 -18.69
N GLY A 196 -12.63 13.75 -17.56
CA GLY A 196 -13.08 12.36 -17.46
C GLY A 196 -14.04 12.13 -16.30
N ASN A 197 -14.84 11.05 -16.41
CA ASN A 197 -15.87 10.74 -15.41
C ASN A 197 -15.39 9.77 -14.33
N ASN A 198 -14.53 8.83 -14.69
CA ASN A 198 -14.02 7.82 -13.77
C ASN A 198 -12.55 7.50 -14.05
N LYS A 199 -11.72 7.36 -13.01
CA LYS A 199 -10.29 7.04 -13.11
C LYS A 199 -9.57 8.01 -14.04
N THR A 200 -9.56 9.28 -13.66
CA THR A 200 -8.97 10.36 -14.46
C THR A 200 -7.64 10.80 -13.86
N GLY A 201 -6.54 10.67 -14.60
CA GLY A 201 -5.21 11.06 -14.17
C GLY A 201 -4.54 12.09 -15.09
N GLY A 202 -3.56 12.83 -14.58
CA GLY A 202 -2.71 13.67 -15.44
C GLY A 202 -1.69 12.86 -16.25
N ILE A 203 -1.19 11.74 -15.73
CA ILE A 203 -0.28 10.84 -16.44
C ILE A 203 -1.01 9.60 -16.94
N THR A 204 -1.70 8.87 -16.06
CA THR A 204 -2.44 7.65 -16.40
C THR A 204 -3.80 7.60 -15.75
N GLY A 205 -4.83 7.08 -16.42
CA GLY A 205 -6.13 6.91 -15.78
C GLY A 205 -6.12 5.76 -14.77
N ASN A 206 -5.71 4.57 -15.23
CA ASN A 206 -5.55 3.38 -14.42
C ASN A 206 -4.07 2.97 -14.32
N ASN A 207 -3.58 2.66 -13.12
CA ASN A 207 -2.21 2.20 -12.90
C ASN A 207 -2.15 0.89 -12.11
N ASP A 208 -1.79 -0.19 -12.79
CA ASP A 208 -1.42 -1.47 -12.20
C ASP A 208 0.10 -1.73 -12.30
N GLY A 209 0.83 -0.90 -13.07
CA GLY A 209 2.28 -0.96 -13.24
C GLY A 209 3.07 0.06 -12.39
N THR A 210 4.17 0.57 -12.93
CA THR A 210 5.03 1.57 -12.30
C THR A 210 4.94 2.93 -12.99
N VAL A 211 4.68 3.99 -12.22
CA VAL A 211 4.82 5.39 -12.65
C VAL A 211 5.87 6.07 -11.78
N GLU A 212 6.98 6.51 -12.38
CA GLU A 212 8.08 7.11 -11.62
C GLU A 212 8.62 8.39 -12.24
N GLN A 213 9.01 9.36 -11.40
CA GLN A 213 9.65 10.60 -11.85
C GLN A 213 8.85 11.38 -12.90
N CYS A 214 7.51 11.30 -12.84
CA CYS A 214 6.62 11.96 -13.79
C CYS A 214 6.08 13.27 -13.23
N GLU A 215 5.72 14.19 -14.13
CA GLU A 215 5.19 15.50 -13.76
C GLU A 215 3.88 15.79 -14.51
N ASN A 216 2.84 16.19 -13.77
CA ASN A 216 1.64 16.77 -14.35
C ASN A 216 1.63 18.29 -14.15
N HIS A 217 1.42 19.04 -15.23
CA HIS A 217 1.29 20.49 -15.26
C HIS A 217 -0.08 20.95 -15.76
N GLY A 218 -0.91 20.03 -16.23
CA GLY A 218 -2.23 20.36 -16.77
C GLY A 218 -3.35 20.10 -15.76
N ASP A 219 -4.45 20.83 -15.92
CA ASP A 219 -5.60 20.74 -15.02
C ASP A 219 -6.43 19.48 -15.27
N ILE A 220 -6.87 18.84 -14.19
CA ILE A 220 -7.63 17.60 -14.21
C ILE A 220 -9.03 17.89 -13.67
N ASN A 221 -10.06 17.83 -14.52
CA ASN A 221 -11.45 18.09 -14.14
C ASN A 221 -11.69 19.45 -13.42
N ALA A 222 -10.91 20.49 -13.73
CA ALA A 222 -10.98 21.79 -13.04
C ALA A 222 -11.98 22.81 -13.59
N SER A 223 -12.56 22.58 -14.78
CA SER A 223 -13.47 23.55 -15.44
C SER A 223 -14.71 22.94 -16.07
N ASP A 224 -14.76 21.62 -16.24
CA ASP A 224 -15.87 20.90 -16.88
C ASP A 224 -16.45 19.85 -15.93
N GLN A 225 -17.79 19.78 -15.89
CA GLN A 225 -18.62 18.94 -15.00
C GLN A 225 -18.64 17.45 -15.39
N GLY A 226 -17.58 16.96 -16.04
CA GLY A 226 -17.50 15.65 -16.68
C GLY A 226 -18.04 15.62 -18.12
N VAL A 227 -17.95 14.45 -18.75
CA VAL A 227 -18.36 14.16 -20.13
C VAL A 227 -19.80 13.61 -20.16
N GLU A 228 -20.65 14.14 -21.04
CA GLU A 228 -22.04 13.68 -21.19
C GLU A 228 -22.14 12.20 -21.61
N ASP A 229 -23.07 11.46 -20.98
CA ASP A 229 -23.39 10.08 -21.33
C ASP A 229 -24.19 10.01 -22.64
N SER A 230 -23.68 9.26 -23.62
CA SER A 230 -24.32 9.08 -24.93
C SER A 230 -25.63 8.27 -24.91
N ASN A 231 -26.11 7.86 -23.73
CA ASN A 231 -27.24 6.94 -23.53
C ASN A 231 -28.49 7.58 -22.88
N SER A 232 -28.62 8.91 -22.84
CA SER A 232 -29.82 9.59 -22.31
C SER A 232 -31.06 9.52 -23.22
N GLY A 233 -31.04 8.69 -24.27
CA GLY A 233 -32.11 8.51 -25.23
C GLY A 233 -32.90 7.20 -25.08
N GLU A 234 -33.47 6.89 -23.91
CA GLU A 234 -34.75 6.16 -23.79
C GLU A 234 -35.20 6.11 -22.31
N LEU A 235 -36.13 7.00 -21.93
CA LEU A 235 -36.95 6.81 -20.73
C LEU A 235 -37.93 5.64 -20.96
N SER A 236 -37.65 4.47 -20.38
CA SER A 236 -38.70 3.54 -19.97
C SER A 236 -38.73 3.47 -18.45
N ILE A 237 -39.71 4.14 -17.86
CA ILE A 237 -39.95 4.16 -16.41
C ILE A 237 -40.37 2.75 -15.99
N ASN A 238 -39.49 2.05 -15.26
CA ASN A 238 -39.85 0.86 -14.51
C ASN A 238 -39.63 1.18 -13.02
N THR A 239 -40.67 1.01 -12.21
CA THR A 239 -40.78 1.54 -10.85
C THR A 239 -39.78 0.92 -9.85
N ASP A 240 -39.02 -0.09 -10.27
CA ASP A 240 -37.90 -0.66 -9.49
C ASP A 240 -36.57 0.14 -9.69
N LYS A 241 -36.48 1.04 -10.68
CA LYS A 241 -35.32 1.93 -10.92
C LYS A 241 -35.32 3.22 -10.11
N ILE A 242 -36.32 3.46 -9.26
CA ILE A 242 -36.35 4.66 -8.40
C ILE A 242 -35.32 4.55 -7.26
N LYS A 243 -34.75 3.37 -6.98
CA LYS A 243 -33.57 3.21 -6.10
C LYS A 243 -32.23 3.42 -6.81
N GLU A 244 -32.20 3.43 -8.14
CA GLU A 244 -31.01 3.70 -8.96
C GLU A 244 -30.97 5.14 -9.51
N THR A 245 -31.93 5.98 -9.12
CA THR A 245 -31.89 7.43 -9.41
C THR A 245 -31.14 8.18 -8.29
N VAL A 246 -30.14 7.53 -7.68
CA VAL A 246 -29.08 8.22 -6.94
C VAL A 246 -28.26 8.94 -8.00
N GLN A 247 -28.01 10.23 -7.80
CA GLN A 247 -27.13 11.03 -8.66
C GLN A 247 -25.87 10.22 -8.95
N LYS A 248 -25.70 9.72 -10.18
CA LYS A 248 -24.43 9.14 -10.62
C LYS A 248 -23.47 10.32 -10.67
N GLU A 249 -22.74 10.51 -9.58
CA GLU A 249 -21.75 11.58 -9.45
C GLU A 249 -20.80 11.46 -10.62
N LYS A 250 -20.74 12.52 -11.43
CA LYS A 250 -20.17 12.42 -12.78
C LYS A 250 -18.67 12.27 -12.77
N VAL A 251 -17.99 12.63 -11.69
CA VAL A 251 -16.53 12.65 -11.56
C VAL A 251 -16.13 11.84 -10.33
N ASN A 252 -15.44 10.72 -10.53
CA ASN A 252 -14.90 9.89 -9.45
C ASN A 252 -13.46 9.49 -9.75
N ASP A 253 -12.69 9.28 -8.69
CA ASP A 253 -11.31 8.79 -8.77
C ASP A 253 -10.45 9.67 -9.70
N ALA A 254 -10.31 10.94 -9.33
CA ALA A 254 -9.51 11.92 -10.07
C ALA A 254 -8.19 12.18 -9.34
N GLY A 255 -7.06 12.05 -10.05
CA GLY A 255 -5.74 12.33 -9.51
C GLY A 255 -4.84 13.15 -10.43
N GLY A 256 -3.91 13.90 -9.86
CA GLY A 256 -2.93 14.65 -10.67
C GLY A 256 -1.98 13.74 -11.45
N ILE A 257 -1.67 12.54 -10.95
CA ILE A 257 -0.84 11.54 -11.65
C ILE A 257 -1.69 10.37 -12.13
N ALA A 258 -2.45 9.74 -11.24
CA ALA A 258 -3.27 8.57 -11.53
C ALA A 258 -4.73 8.75 -11.08
N GLY A 259 -5.70 8.30 -11.85
CA GLY A 259 -7.08 8.24 -11.32
C GLY A 259 -7.22 7.14 -10.26
N TYR A 260 -6.83 5.92 -10.65
CA TYR A 260 -6.77 4.76 -9.77
C TYR A 260 -5.41 4.07 -9.84
N SER A 261 -4.87 3.65 -8.69
CA SER A 261 -3.57 2.96 -8.62
C SER A 261 -3.55 1.74 -7.69
N LYS A 262 -3.44 0.54 -8.27
CA LYS A 262 -3.01 -0.68 -7.57
C LYS A 262 -1.50 -0.85 -7.59
N GLY A 263 -0.83 -0.25 -8.58
CA GLY A 263 0.62 -0.33 -8.75
C GLY A 263 1.41 0.69 -7.93
N LYS A 264 2.64 0.95 -8.36
CA LYS A 264 3.59 1.86 -7.70
C LYS A 264 3.61 3.24 -8.36
N ILE A 265 3.55 4.29 -7.53
CA ILE A 265 3.83 5.68 -7.92
C ILE A 265 4.98 6.21 -7.04
N SER A 266 6.07 6.67 -7.66
CA SER A 266 7.19 7.23 -6.91
C SER A 266 7.83 8.46 -7.54
N ASP A 267 8.31 9.39 -6.71
CA ASP A 267 9.05 10.58 -7.14
C ASP A 267 8.28 11.46 -8.15
N CYS A 268 6.96 11.42 -8.13
CA CYS A 268 6.10 12.14 -9.07
C CYS A 268 5.65 13.49 -8.51
N LYS A 269 5.32 14.43 -9.40
CA LYS A 269 4.89 15.78 -9.01
C LYS A 269 3.63 16.22 -9.75
N ASN A 270 2.69 16.78 -9.02
CA ASN A 270 1.53 17.44 -9.59
C ASN A 270 1.62 18.96 -9.36
N TYR A 271 1.46 19.73 -10.43
CA TYR A 271 1.37 21.20 -10.42
C TYR A 271 -0.01 21.71 -10.84
N GLY A 272 -0.80 20.88 -11.54
CA GLY A 272 -2.12 21.27 -12.04
C GLY A 272 -3.21 21.13 -10.97
N THR A 273 -4.28 21.91 -11.09
CA THR A 273 -5.44 21.80 -10.20
C THR A 273 -6.20 20.49 -10.48
N VAL A 274 -6.68 19.83 -9.43
CA VAL A 274 -7.45 18.59 -9.53
C VAL A 274 -8.84 18.77 -8.92
N GLY A 275 -9.86 18.52 -9.74
CA GLY A 275 -11.27 18.56 -9.35
C GLY A 275 -11.89 19.95 -9.33
N TYR A 276 -13.15 20.01 -8.89
CA TYR A 276 -14.01 21.19 -8.96
C TYR A 276 -14.81 21.34 -7.65
N GLU A 277 -15.14 22.58 -7.28
CA GLU A 277 -15.87 22.86 -6.05
C GLU A 277 -17.22 22.13 -5.99
N HIS A 278 -17.47 21.46 -4.86
CA HIS A 278 -18.72 20.77 -4.54
C HIS A 278 -19.04 19.58 -5.45
N ILE A 279 -18.07 19.10 -6.23
CA ILE A 279 -18.25 18.00 -7.18
C ILE A 279 -17.10 17.02 -7.11
N GLY A 280 -17.46 15.76 -7.17
CA GLY A 280 -16.53 14.67 -7.33
C GLY A 280 -16.10 14.02 -6.03
N TYR A 281 -15.85 12.73 -6.15
CA TYR A 281 -15.50 11.83 -5.06
C TYR A 281 -14.11 11.27 -5.31
N ASN A 282 -13.36 11.01 -4.24
CA ASN A 282 -12.02 10.45 -4.30
C ASN A 282 -11.10 11.32 -5.17
N ILE A 283 -10.90 12.56 -4.73
CA ILE A 283 -10.09 13.55 -5.46
C ILE A 283 -8.73 13.68 -4.77
N GLY A 284 -7.65 13.34 -5.48
CA GLY A 284 -6.30 13.36 -4.93
C GLY A 284 -5.32 14.20 -5.75
N GLY A 285 -4.31 14.79 -5.12
CA GLY A 285 -3.25 15.47 -5.88
C GLY A 285 -2.34 14.53 -6.65
N ILE A 286 -2.16 13.28 -6.20
CA ILE A 286 -1.37 12.26 -6.90
C ILE A 286 -2.28 11.16 -7.42
N ALA A 287 -3.11 10.54 -6.56
CA ALA A 287 -4.03 9.47 -6.94
C ALA A 287 -5.45 9.77 -6.47
N GLY A 288 -6.47 9.57 -7.30
CA GLY A 288 -7.85 9.66 -6.81
C GLY A 288 -8.14 8.58 -5.77
N ARG A 289 -7.90 7.32 -6.16
CA ARG A 289 -7.97 6.16 -5.28
C ARG A 289 -6.74 5.27 -5.43
N GLN A 290 -6.25 4.71 -4.33
CA GLN A 290 -5.06 3.85 -4.34
C GLN A 290 -5.13 2.72 -3.31
N CYS A 291 -4.53 1.57 -3.64
CA CYS A 291 -4.23 0.47 -2.70
C CYS A 291 -2.81 -0.11 -2.83
N GLY A 292 -1.99 0.39 -3.78
CA GLY A 292 -0.58 -0.03 -3.97
C GLY A 292 0.44 0.74 -3.12
N ILE A 293 1.48 1.29 -3.76
CA ILE A 293 2.53 2.09 -3.08
C ILE A 293 2.57 3.51 -3.67
N ILE A 294 2.52 4.53 -2.81
CA ILE A 294 2.87 5.91 -3.19
C ILE A 294 4.04 6.37 -2.32
N SER A 295 5.13 6.81 -2.94
CA SER A 295 6.31 7.25 -2.18
C SER A 295 6.98 8.49 -2.76
N GLN A 296 7.46 9.39 -1.90
CA GLN A 296 8.26 10.55 -2.30
C GLN A 296 7.58 11.43 -3.36
N CYS A 297 6.24 11.50 -3.36
CA CYS A 297 5.49 12.29 -4.33
C CYS A 297 5.13 13.67 -3.75
N TYR A 298 4.98 14.65 -4.65
CA TYR A 298 4.73 16.04 -4.29
C TYR A 298 3.47 16.57 -4.99
N ASN A 299 2.51 17.02 -4.22
CA ASN A 299 1.40 17.81 -4.76
C ASN A 299 1.62 19.29 -4.46
N LEU A 300 1.62 20.10 -5.52
CA LEU A 300 1.71 21.56 -5.47
C LEU A 300 0.45 22.24 -6.03
N GLY A 301 -0.42 21.49 -6.72
CA GLY A 301 -1.67 22.00 -7.27
C GLY A 301 -2.82 21.95 -6.26
N ASP A 302 -3.78 22.84 -6.43
CA ASP A 302 -4.97 22.88 -5.57
C ASP A 302 -5.91 21.70 -5.82
N ILE A 303 -6.54 21.22 -4.75
CA ILE A 303 -7.46 20.07 -4.77
C ILE A 303 -8.85 20.54 -4.37
N ARG A 304 -9.85 20.22 -5.20
CA ARG A 304 -11.23 20.62 -4.96
C ARG A 304 -12.16 19.44 -5.17
N GLY A 305 -12.98 19.12 -4.18
CA GLY A 305 -13.88 17.98 -4.25
C GLY A 305 -15.17 18.17 -3.47
N ARG A 306 -16.12 17.25 -3.66
CA ARG A 306 -17.28 17.17 -2.76
C ARG A 306 -16.95 16.32 -1.54
N LYS A 307 -16.34 15.15 -1.78
CA LYS A 307 -16.11 14.14 -0.76
C LYS A 307 -14.77 13.43 -0.98
N ASP A 308 -14.11 13.06 0.10
CA ASP A 308 -12.87 12.28 0.10
C ASP A 308 -11.78 12.97 -0.73
N ALA A 309 -11.47 14.21 -0.34
CA ALA A 309 -10.44 15.00 -0.98
C ALA A 309 -9.13 14.90 -0.20
N GLY A 310 -8.03 14.58 -0.87
CA GLY A 310 -6.72 14.59 -0.24
C GLY A 310 -5.59 15.15 -1.07
N GLY A 311 -4.59 15.74 -0.40
CA GLY A 311 -3.46 16.34 -1.10
C GLY A 311 -2.63 15.33 -1.89
N ILE A 312 -2.56 14.06 -1.46
CA ILE A 312 -1.88 12.98 -2.18
C ILE A 312 -2.91 11.98 -2.72
N VAL A 313 -3.79 11.47 -1.87
CA VAL A 313 -4.80 10.46 -2.22
C VAL A 313 -6.20 10.92 -1.81
N GLY A 314 -7.21 10.77 -2.66
CA GLY A 314 -8.59 10.96 -2.22
C GLY A 314 -9.02 9.86 -1.25
N GLN A 315 -9.16 8.64 -1.77
CA GLN A 315 -9.45 7.43 -1.00
C GLN A 315 -8.28 6.45 -1.01
N PHE A 316 -7.77 6.13 0.18
CA PHE A 316 -6.78 5.10 0.38
C PHE A 316 -7.48 3.80 0.83
N GLU A 317 -7.61 2.86 -0.09
CA GLU A 317 -8.15 1.53 0.19
C GLU A 317 -7.07 0.65 0.82
N PRO A 318 -7.36 -0.04 1.94
CA PRO A 318 -6.43 -0.99 2.53
C PRO A 318 -6.03 -2.07 1.52
N TYR A 319 -4.73 -2.37 1.46
CA TYR A 319 -4.25 -3.52 0.71
C TYR A 319 -4.61 -4.79 1.45
N LEU A 320 -5.32 -5.69 0.77
CA LEU A 320 -5.80 -6.93 1.36
C LEU A 320 -4.91 -8.09 0.92
N THR A 321 -4.31 -8.80 1.87
CA THR A 321 -3.63 -10.08 1.62
C THR A 321 -4.41 -11.23 2.23
N ILE A 322 -4.38 -12.35 1.54
CA ILE A 322 -4.94 -13.61 2.02
C ILE A 322 -3.73 -14.48 2.35
N ASP A 323 -3.41 -14.57 3.64
CA ASP A 323 -2.39 -15.49 4.12
C ASP A 323 -3.06 -16.83 4.44
N HIS A 324 -2.61 -17.87 3.74
CA HIS A 324 -2.93 -19.24 4.07
C HIS A 324 -1.93 -19.71 5.13
N GLU A 325 -2.41 -19.93 6.35
CA GLU A 325 -1.59 -20.65 7.33
C GLU A 325 -1.45 -22.13 6.92
N GLU A 326 -0.54 -22.87 7.55
CA GLU A 326 -0.61 -24.32 7.47
C GLU A 326 -1.94 -24.76 8.07
N ASP A 327 -2.76 -25.43 7.26
CA ASP A 327 -4.06 -25.89 7.68
C ASP A 327 -3.91 -26.83 8.90
N LEU A 328 -4.90 -26.89 9.79
CA LEU A 328 -4.93 -27.95 10.83
C LEU A 328 -4.71 -29.32 10.18
N TYR A 329 -5.22 -29.50 8.96
CA TYR A 329 -4.99 -30.68 8.15
C TYR A 329 -3.53 -30.88 7.77
N ASP A 330 -2.77 -29.86 7.39
CA ASP A 330 -1.37 -29.99 7.01
C ASP A 330 -0.46 -30.29 8.21
N GLN A 331 -0.70 -29.61 9.34
CA GLN A 331 0.01 -29.90 10.59
C GLN A 331 -0.29 -31.31 11.09
N LEU A 332 -1.58 -31.70 11.09
CA LEU A 332 -1.96 -33.07 11.42
C LEU A 332 -1.38 -34.08 10.43
N ASN A 333 -1.33 -33.76 9.13
CA ASN A 333 -0.79 -34.67 8.11
C ASN A 333 0.73 -34.86 8.27
N SER A 334 1.47 -33.78 8.57
CA SER A 334 2.90 -33.85 8.90
C SER A 334 3.15 -34.69 10.16
N GLN A 335 2.38 -34.45 11.22
CA GLN A 335 2.45 -35.23 12.47
C GLN A 335 2.02 -36.69 12.27
N LEU A 336 1.04 -36.97 11.42
CA LEU A 336 0.61 -38.32 11.05
C LEU A 336 1.66 -39.05 10.18
N ASN A 337 2.38 -38.33 9.32
CA ASN A 337 3.52 -38.88 8.58
C ASN A 337 4.66 -39.24 9.54
N SER A 338 4.98 -38.37 10.51
CA SER A 338 5.93 -38.67 11.59
C SER A 338 5.51 -39.92 12.38
N LEU A 339 4.22 -40.03 12.72
CA LEU A 339 3.68 -41.22 13.40
C LEU A 339 3.82 -42.50 12.54
N SER A 340 3.58 -42.40 11.24
CA SER A 340 3.78 -43.50 10.28
C SER A 340 5.25 -43.93 10.19
N ASP A 341 6.18 -42.98 10.22
CA ASP A 341 7.62 -43.26 10.21
C ASP A 341 8.07 -43.94 11.51
N ILE A 342 7.59 -43.48 12.67
CA ILE A 342 7.83 -44.13 13.97
C ILE A 342 7.26 -45.56 13.95
N SER A 343 6.06 -45.75 13.41
CA SER A 343 5.43 -47.08 13.28
C SER A 343 6.26 -48.02 12.39
N THR A 344 6.76 -47.51 11.26
CA THR A 344 7.63 -48.27 10.35
C THR A 344 8.97 -48.62 11.00
N ALA A 345 9.56 -47.68 11.73
CA ALA A 345 10.79 -47.89 12.46
C ALA A 345 10.60 -48.94 13.57
N LEU A 346 9.45 -48.92 14.26
CA LEU A 346 9.09 -49.92 15.27
C LEU A 346 8.95 -51.32 14.66
N ALA A 347 8.25 -51.43 13.52
CA ALA A 347 8.12 -52.69 12.80
C ALA A 347 9.49 -53.26 12.40
N ARG A 348 10.39 -52.42 11.86
CA ARG A 348 11.76 -52.83 11.52
C ARG A 348 12.56 -53.30 12.74
N THR A 349 12.50 -52.57 13.87
CA THR A 349 13.18 -52.99 15.12
C THR A 349 12.71 -54.37 15.56
N VAL A 350 11.40 -54.62 15.50
CA VAL A 350 10.80 -55.91 15.87
C VAL A 350 11.26 -57.01 14.92
N ASP A 351 11.22 -56.78 13.60
CA ASP A 351 11.67 -57.75 12.60
C ASP A 351 13.17 -58.04 12.71
N ASP A 352 14.01 -57.02 12.88
CA ASP A 352 15.45 -57.19 13.06
C ASP A 352 15.79 -57.96 14.34
N THR A 353 15.08 -57.68 15.43
CA THR A 353 15.24 -58.42 16.70
C THR A 353 14.78 -59.87 16.53
N ALA A 354 13.66 -60.09 15.83
CA ALA A 354 13.14 -61.43 15.56
C ALA A 354 14.12 -62.23 14.68
N ASN A 355 14.61 -61.66 13.57
CA ASN A 355 15.56 -62.31 12.67
C ASN A 355 16.86 -62.67 13.39
N LYS A 356 17.48 -61.72 14.11
CA LYS A 356 18.71 -61.99 14.89
C LYS A 356 18.51 -63.04 15.98
N SER A 357 17.33 -63.05 16.60
CA SER A 357 16.97 -64.06 17.59
C SER A 357 16.82 -65.43 16.95
N THR A 358 16.16 -65.52 15.79
CA THR A 358 16.03 -66.75 15.01
C THR A 358 17.40 -67.26 14.57
N ASP A 359 18.27 -66.41 14.04
CA ASP A 359 19.63 -66.80 13.63
C ASP A 359 20.44 -67.37 14.81
N SER A 360 20.36 -66.71 15.98
CA SER A 360 21.03 -67.20 17.19
C SER A 360 20.43 -68.53 17.68
N LEU A 361 19.10 -68.70 17.58
CA LEU A 361 18.41 -69.93 17.95
C LEU A 361 18.75 -71.09 17.00
N ASP A 362 18.88 -70.84 15.70
CA ASP A 362 19.29 -71.84 14.71
C ASP A 362 20.73 -72.29 14.97
N GLN A 363 21.65 -71.35 15.24
CA GLN A 363 23.05 -71.66 15.59
C GLN A 363 23.16 -72.44 16.91
N ILE A 364 22.36 -72.08 17.91
CA ILE A 364 22.21 -72.85 19.16
C ILE A 364 21.74 -74.27 18.86
N GLY A 365 20.74 -74.42 17.98
CA GLY A 365 20.21 -75.71 17.52
C GLY A 365 21.28 -76.59 16.86
N ASP A 366 22.01 -76.04 15.90
CA ASP A 366 23.07 -76.73 15.16
C ASP A 366 24.20 -77.19 16.09
N ASN A 367 24.66 -76.31 16.99
CA ASN A 367 25.69 -76.64 17.98
C ASN A 367 25.20 -77.70 18.98
N MET A 368 23.94 -77.62 19.42
CA MET A 368 23.35 -78.64 20.30
C MET A 368 23.27 -80.02 19.62
N ASP A 369 22.92 -80.06 18.33
CA ASP A 369 22.92 -81.31 17.56
C ASP A 369 24.33 -81.88 17.43
N GLN A 370 25.34 -81.05 17.16
CA GLN A 370 26.75 -81.46 17.10
C GLN A 370 27.27 -82.01 18.43
N VAL A 371 27.03 -81.30 19.55
CA VAL A 371 27.41 -81.75 20.90
C VAL A 371 26.74 -83.08 21.25
N ARG A 372 25.45 -83.23 20.92
CA ARG A 372 24.71 -84.48 21.12
C ARG A 372 25.31 -85.63 20.33
N ASP A 373 25.72 -85.39 19.09
CA ASP A 373 26.27 -86.42 18.22
C ASP A 373 27.69 -86.83 18.63
N ILE A 374 28.54 -85.88 19.03
CA ILE A 374 29.88 -86.18 19.61
C ILE A 374 29.71 -86.98 20.91
N GLY A 375 28.80 -86.57 21.79
CA GLY A 375 28.52 -87.29 23.05
C GLY A 375 27.99 -88.72 22.85
N LYS A 376 27.16 -88.96 21.82
CA LYS A 376 26.73 -90.32 21.44
C LYS A 376 27.88 -91.15 20.88
N PHE A 377 28.69 -90.58 20.00
CA PHE A 377 29.88 -91.26 19.45
C PHE A 377 30.85 -91.69 20.56
N TYR A 378 31.14 -90.80 21.50
CA TYR A 378 31.96 -91.10 22.69
C TYR A 378 31.38 -92.25 23.52
N LYS A 379 30.06 -92.24 23.76
CA LYS A 379 29.38 -93.28 24.55
C LYS A 379 29.38 -94.66 23.88
N ASP A 380 29.25 -94.72 22.56
CA ASP A 380 29.12 -95.97 21.81
C ASP A 380 30.45 -96.74 21.68
N VAL A 381 31.58 -96.05 21.67
CA VAL A 381 32.90 -96.68 21.44
C VAL A 381 33.57 -97.12 22.76
N TYR A 382 33.30 -96.50 23.91
CA TYR A 382 34.21 -96.57 25.06
C TYR A 382 33.72 -97.21 26.38
N ARG A 383 32.44 -97.60 26.56
CA ARG A 383 31.94 -97.85 27.93
C ARG A 383 32.30 -99.19 28.61
N GLU A 384 32.79 -100.22 27.92
CA GLU A 384 33.12 -101.50 28.59
C GLU A 384 34.44 -102.17 28.14
N ASP A 385 34.99 -101.79 26.99
CA ASP A 385 35.94 -102.66 26.26
C ASP A 385 37.41 -102.19 26.28
N ILE A 386 37.70 -100.88 26.39
CA ILE A 386 39.08 -100.34 26.41
C ILE A 386 39.69 -100.31 27.82
N ASP A 387 38.92 -100.00 28.87
CA ASP A 387 39.43 -100.06 30.24
C ASP A 387 39.76 -101.50 30.65
N LYS A 388 38.97 -102.46 30.18
CA LYS A 388 39.23 -103.89 30.40
C LYS A 388 40.46 -104.36 29.63
N MET A 389 40.57 -103.98 28.35
CA MET A 389 41.75 -104.26 27.55
C MET A 389 43.02 -103.63 28.16
N ASN A 390 42.97 -102.38 28.62
CA ASN A 390 44.13 -101.71 29.22
C ASN A 390 44.66 -102.44 30.46
N ASN A 391 43.75 -102.86 31.35
CA ASN A 391 44.13 -103.60 32.56
C ASN A 391 44.69 -104.99 32.22
N ASP A 392 44.05 -105.71 31.29
CA ASP A 392 44.48 -107.05 30.86
C ASP A 392 45.83 -106.99 30.10
N LEU A 393 46.05 -105.92 29.33
CA LEU A 393 47.25 -105.72 28.51
C LEU A 393 48.47 -105.29 29.34
N ASP A 394 48.30 -104.40 30.33
CA ASP A 394 49.38 -104.06 31.25
C ASP A 394 49.78 -105.28 32.10
N SER A 395 48.82 -106.11 32.55
CA SER A 395 49.12 -107.36 33.27
C SER A 395 49.92 -108.32 32.40
N THR A 396 49.43 -108.63 31.21
CA THR A 396 50.04 -109.63 30.32
C THR A 396 51.41 -109.20 29.80
N THR A 397 51.60 -107.90 29.51
CA THR A 397 52.88 -107.33 29.09
C THR A 397 53.93 -107.44 30.21
N ASN A 398 53.55 -107.12 31.45
CA ASN A 398 54.46 -107.21 32.59
C ASN A 398 54.86 -108.67 32.87
N ASP A 399 53.91 -109.62 32.83
CA ASP A 399 54.17 -111.05 33.01
C ASP A 399 55.13 -111.61 31.93
N MET A 400 54.99 -111.16 30.68
CA MET A 400 55.88 -111.55 29.57
C MET A 400 57.28 -110.96 29.70
N GLN A 401 57.40 -109.71 30.15
CA GLN A 401 58.69 -109.06 30.38
C GLN A 401 59.49 -109.81 31.45
N GLU A 402 58.84 -110.19 32.57
CA GLU A 402 59.47 -110.98 33.65
C GLU A 402 59.92 -112.36 33.16
N THR A 403 59.13 -112.98 32.28
CA THR A 403 59.46 -114.31 31.70
C THR A 403 60.64 -114.24 30.73
N LEU A 404 60.73 -113.19 29.90
CA LEU A 404 61.84 -112.98 28.97
C LEU A 404 63.16 -112.70 29.68
N ASP A 405 63.14 -111.94 30.79
CA ASP A 405 64.34 -111.63 31.56
C ASP A 405 64.99 -112.88 32.20
N HIS A 406 64.23 -113.95 32.41
CA HIS A 406 64.73 -115.21 32.99
C HIS A 406 65.30 -116.21 31.97
N LEU A 407 65.31 -115.87 30.68
CA LEU A 407 65.62 -116.76 29.58
C LEU A 407 67.15 -116.87 29.36
N HIS A 408 67.85 -117.62 30.23
CA HIS A 408 69.31 -117.87 30.11
C HIS A 408 69.64 -119.22 29.44
N LEU A 409 70.44 -119.16 28.36
CA LEU A 409 70.79 -120.25 27.45
C LEU A 409 71.34 -121.52 28.13
N ARG A 410 70.60 -122.63 28.05
CA ARG A 410 71.12 -124.00 28.24
C ARG A 410 70.63 -124.95 27.14
N LEU A 411 71.52 -125.89 26.79
CA LEU A 411 71.50 -126.83 25.65
C LEU A 411 70.26 -127.76 25.58
N ILE A 412 69.69 -127.96 24.38
CA ILE A 412 68.33 -128.50 24.19
C ILE A 412 68.24 -129.62 23.11
N LYS A 413 67.24 -130.52 23.27
CA LYS A 413 66.83 -131.60 22.35
C LYS A 413 66.11 -131.09 21.09
N ASP A 414 66.07 -131.94 20.05
CA ASP A 414 65.44 -131.62 18.76
C ASP A 414 63.92 -131.33 18.82
N SER A 415 63.17 -131.79 19.83
CA SER A 415 61.72 -131.49 19.94
C SER A 415 61.42 -130.04 20.30
N SER A 416 62.39 -129.28 20.82
CA SER A 416 62.20 -127.87 21.17
C SER A 416 62.40 -126.94 19.97
N LYS A 417 63.16 -127.36 18.95
CA LYS A 417 63.31 -126.62 17.68
C LYS A 417 61.98 -126.47 16.94
N SER A 418 61.09 -127.46 17.00
CA SER A 418 59.75 -127.35 16.41
C SER A 418 58.84 -126.39 17.19
N LYS A 419 59.00 -126.28 18.52
CA LYS A 419 58.25 -125.33 19.34
C LYS A 419 58.69 -123.88 19.08
N VAL A 420 60.00 -123.62 18.96
CA VAL A 420 60.52 -122.29 18.57
C VAL A 420 60.01 -121.89 17.18
N ARG A 421 60.00 -122.82 16.22
CA ARG A 421 59.43 -122.53 14.89
C ARG A 421 57.93 -122.22 14.94
N ALA A 422 57.17 -122.88 15.83
CA ALA A 422 55.76 -122.59 16.01
C ALA A 422 55.54 -121.19 16.62
N LEU A 423 56.36 -120.79 17.59
CA LEU A 423 56.35 -119.43 18.17
C LEU A 423 56.79 -118.37 17.16
N GLN A 424 57.86 -118.63 16.40
CA GLN A 424 58.31 -117.75 15.31
C GLN A 424 57.23 -117.62 14.24
N GLN A 425 56.51 -118.68 13.92
CA GLN A 425 55.37 -118.61 13.00
C GLN A 425 54.25 -117.74 13.57
N LEU A 426 53.93 -117.86 14.86
CA LEU A 426 52.89 -117.06 15.52
C LEU A 426 53.26 -115.56 15.58
N LEU A 427 54.53 -115.24 15.81
CA LEU A 427 55.08 -113.88 15.73
C LEU A 427 55.11 -113.36 14.29
N HIS A 428 55.47 -114.21 13.33
CA HIS A 428 55.47 -113.85 11.92
C HIS A 428 54.05 -113.59 11.40
N ASP A 429 53.09 -114.41 11.81
CA ASP A 429 51.67 -114.20 11.48
C ASP A 429 51.16 -112.88 12.11
N SER A 430 51.78 -112.43 13.21
CA SER A 430 51.49 -111.13 13.83
C SER A 430 52.18 -109.94 13.14
N ASP A 431 53.17 -110.14 12.26
CA ASP A 431 53.81 -109.06 11.49
C ASP A 431 52.83 -108.33 10.57
N ALA A 432 51.86 -109.05 10.01
CA ALA A 432 50.85 -108.47 9.15
C ALA A 432 49.96 -107.49 9.93
N ILE A 433 49.51 -107.88 11.12
CA ILE A 433 48.71 -107.05 12.02
C ILE A 433 49.53 -105.83 12.50
N ARG A 434 50.81 -106.05 12.86
CA ARG A 434 51.75 -104.99 13.25
C ARG A 434 51.95 -103.94 12.15
N LYS A 435 52.04 -104.38 10.89
CA LYS A 435 52.20 -103.48 9.75
C LYS A 435 50.95 -102.62 9.52
N GLU A 436 49.76 -103.19 9.67
CA GLU A 436 48.49 -102.47 9.51
C GLU A 436 48.28 -101.46 10.65
N LEU A 437 48.64 -101.81 11.89
CA LEU A 437 48.56 -100.89 13.04
C LEU A 437 49.50 -99.68 12.95
N LYS A 438 50.56 -99.74 12.13
CA LYS A 438 51.46 -98.60 11.88
C LYS A 438 50.84 -97.51 11.02
N GLU A 439 49.82 -97.85 10.21
CA GLU A 439 49.14 -96.87 9.38
C GLU A 439 48.27 -95.97 10.26
N ARG A 440 48.39 -94.65 10.08
CA ARG A 440 47.56 -93.66 10.78
C ARG A 440 46.26 -93.46 10.02
N TYR A 441 45.25 -92.91 10.70
CA TYR A 441 44.05 -92.47 10.01
C TYR A 441 44.43 -91.31 9.08
N ASP A 442 44.13 -91.47 7.80
CA ASP A 442 44.35 -90.48 6.73
C ASP A 442 43.00 -89.93 6.19
N GLY A 443 41.91 -90.25 6.89
CA GLY A 443 40.56 -89.80 6.54
C GLY A 443 40.21 -88.45 7.18
N ASP A 444 39.10 -87.88 6.72
CA ASP A 444 38.54 -86.67 7.30
C ASP A 444 38.09 -86.97 8.75
N LEU A 445 38.62 -86.20 9.70
CA LEU A 445 38.29 -86.31 11.13
C LEU A 445 36.83 -85.93 11.41
N THR A 446 36.17 -85.22 10.49
CA THR A 446 34.76 -84.85 10.59
C THR A 446 33.80 -85.93 10.08
N ASP A 447 34.30 -86.93 9.32
CA ASP A 447 33.52 -88.09 8.88
C ASP A 447 33.43 -89.12 10.02
N LYS A 448 32.43 -88.91 10.87
CA LYS A 448 32.22 -89.69 12.11
C LYS A 448 32.01 -91.17 11.85
N ASP A 449 31.38 -91.56 10.75
CA ASP A 449 31.11 -92.97 10.44
C ASP A 449 32.38 -93.68 9.95
N ALA A 450 33.17 -93.01 9.10
CA ALA A 450 34.46 -93.53 8.65
C ALA A 450 35.47 -93.60 9.80
N LEU A 451 35.53 -92.58 10.66
CA LEU A 451 36.38 -92.57 11.85
C LEU A 451 35.94 -93.65 12.85
N LYS A 452 34.63 -93.84 13.07
CA LYS A 452 34.10 -94.91 13.92
C LYS A 452 34.54 -96.29 13.42
N ALA A 453 34.33 -96.55 12.14
CA ALA A 453 34.66 -97.82 11.52
C ALA A 453 36.18 -98.08 11.58
N TRP A 454 36.99 -97.05 11.37
CA TRP A 454 38.43 -97.15 11.45
C TRP A 454 38.94 -97.41 12.87
N LEU A 455 38.42 -96.69 13.88
CA LEU A 455 38.76 -96.91 15.29
C LEU A 455 38.33 -98.30 15.76
N GLN A 456 37.13 -98.76 15.37
CA GLN A 456 36.65 -100.11 15.68
C GLN A 456 37.54 -101.19 15.04
N HIS A 457 37.90 -101.03 13.77
CA HIS A 457 38.80 -101.95 13.09
C HIS A 457 40.18 -101.99 13.76
N ARG A 458 40.72 -100.83 14.13
CA ARG A 458 42.00 -100.72 14.84
C ARG A 458 41.94 -101.36 16.22
N TYR A 459 40.84 -101.21 16.95
CA TYR A 459 40.59 -101.90 18.22
C TYR A 459 40.55 -103.43 18.04
N GLU A 460 39.89 -103.92 16.99
CA GLU A 460 39.81 -105.34 16.71
C GLU A 460 41.17 -105.94 16.32
N LEU A 461 41.98 -105.21 15.54
CA LEU A 461 43.36 -105.57 15.24
C LEU A 461 44.23 -105.61 16.50
N LEU A 462 44.09 -104.63 17.41
CA LEU A 462 44.78 -104.63 18.70
C LEU A 462 44.36 -105.80 19.58
N SER A 463 43.06 -106.13 19.59
CA SER A 463 42.51 -107.28 20.33
C SER A 463 43.09 -108.59 19.83
N GLN A 464 43.19 -108.76 18.50
CA GLN A 464 43.78 -109.95 17.89
C GLN A 464 45.28 -110.06 18.16
N LEU A 465 46.01 -108.94 18.06
CA LEU A 465 47.44 -108.89 18.38
C LEU A 465 47.68 -109.26 19.85
N TYR A 466 46.81 -108.77 20.74
CA TYR A 466 46.83 -109.11 22.16
C TYR A 466 46.56 -110.61 22.41
N GLU A 467 45.55 -111.19 21.75
CA GLU A 467 45.26 -112.62 21.88
C GLU A 467 46.44 -113.49 21.40
N ASN A 468 47.10 -113.09 20.32
CA ASN A 468 48.32 -113.74 19.86
C ASN A 468 49.46 -113.61 20.88
N MET A 469 49.59 -112.43 21.48
CA MET A 469 50.56 -112.19 22.54
C MET A 469 50.28 -113.06 23.78
N GLN A 470 49.01 -113.24 24.18
CA GLN A 470 48.64 -114.18 25.23
C GLN A 470 49.04 -115.62 24.87
N LYS A 471 48.77 -116.07 23.65
CA LYS A 471 49.18 -117.41 23.18
C LYS A 471 50.70 -117.57 23.20
N VAL A 472 51.45 -116.52 22.85
CA VAL A 472 52.91 -116.50 22.99
C VAL A 472 53.31 -116.59 24.46
N SER A 473 52.71 -115.78 25.34
CA SER A 473 52.93 -115.78 26.80
C SER A 473 52.73 -117.16 27.42
N GLU A 474 51.64 -117.84 27.08
CA GLU A 474 51.32 -119.18 27.59
C GLU A 474 52.29 -120.25 27.09
N ALA A 475 52.79 -120.12 25.86
CA ALA A 475 53.65 -121.11 25.22
C ALA A 475 55.14 -120.98 25.58
N VAL A 476 55.60 -119.80 26.01
CA VAL A 476 57.00 -119.54 26.39
C VAL A 476 57.45 -120.34 27.63
N PRO A 477 56.70 -120.42 28.75
CA PRO A 477 57.03 -121.30 29.89
C PRO A 477 57.11 -122.78 29.49
N ASP A 478 56.27 -123.18 28.55
CA ASP A 478 56.15 -124.56 28.06
C ASP A 478 57.32 -124.95 27.11
N LEU A 479 57.94 -123.95 26.47
CA LEU A 479 59.23 -124.07 25.79
C LEU A 479 60.36 -124.24 26.83
N MET A 480 60.38 -123.42 27.89
CA MET A 480 61.37 -123.47 28.97
C MET A 480 61.40 -124.83 29.68
N GLY A 481 60.24 -125.42 29.98
CA GLY A 481 60.13 -126.73 30.64
C GLY A 481 60.66 -127.91 29.82
N SER A 482 60.84 -127.75 28.51
CA SER A 482 61.32 -128.82 27.61
C SER A 482 62.86 -128.96 27.54
N ILE A 483 63.59 -128.10 28.26
CA ILE A 483 65.05 -128.01 28.25
C ILE A 483 65.64 -128.95 29.30
N THR A 484 66.43 -129.97 28.91
CA THR A 484 67.17 -130.85 29.84
C THR A 484 68.56 -131.23 29.31
N GLU A 485 69.50 -131.37 30.25
CA GLU A 485 70.96 -131.43 30.11
C GLU A 485 71.43 -132.81 29.60
N ASP A 486 71.75 -132.95 28.31
CA ASP A 486 72.79 -133.88 27.77
C ASP A 486 72.70 -134.05 26.23
N SER A 487 73.55 -133.34 25.47
CA SER A 487 74.16 -133.72 24.16
C SER A 487 74.81 -132.49 23.47
N VAL A 488 76.03 -132.64 22.95
CA VAL A 488 76.96 -131.54 22.58
C VAL A 488 77.20 -131.42 21.07
N ASN A 489 76.21 -131.00 20.26
CA ASN A 489 76.50 -130.47 18.91
C ASN A 489 75.32 -129.64 18.36
N GLY A 490 75.49 -128.31 18.29
CA GLY A 490 74.53 -127.37 17.67
C GLY A 490 74.03 -126.21 18.55
N VAL A 491 74.86 -125.69 19.46
CA VAL A 491 74.47 -124.74 20.54
C VAL A 491 74.33 -123.29 20.06
N GLU A 492 75.20 -122.86 19.15
CA GLU A 492 75.32 -121.45 18.73
C GLU A 492 74.11 -121.00 17.89
N ASP A 493 73.77 -121.75 16.83
CA ASP A 493 72.66 -121.45 15.90
C ASP A 493 71.26 -121.46 16.56
N PHE A 494 71.12 -122.00 17.77
CA PHE A 494 69.87 -121.97 18.52
C PHE A 494 69.80 -120.78 19.49
N GLY A 495 70.94 -120.30 20.00
CA GLY A 495 70.98 -119.13 20.87
C GLY A 495 70.55 -117.87 20.14
N ASP A 496 71.07 -117.67 18.93
CA ASP A 496 70.69 -116.54 18.05
C ASP A 496 69.18 -116.52 17.78
N LYS A 497 68.56 -117.69 17.54
CA LYS A 497 67.11 -117.78 17.28
C LYS A 497 66.23 -117.42 18.47
N ILE A 498 66.73 -117.61 19.68
CA ILE A 498 66.02 -117.23 20.92
C ILE A 498 66.19 -115.74 21.21
N GLU A 499 67.36 -115.17 20.89
CA GLU A 499 67.59 -113.74 20.98
C GLU A 499 66.73 -112.97 19.97
N ASP A 500 66.64 -113.46 18.73
CA ASP A 500 65.73 -112.95 17.71
C ASP A 500 64.27 -113.01 18.18
N LEU A 501 63.85 -114.14 18.78
CA LEU A 501 62.49 -114.30 19.34
C LEU A 501 62.19 -113.28 20.44
N THR A 502 63.13 -113.07 21.36
CA THR A 502 63.01 -112.08 22.45
C THR A 502 62.94 -110.65 21.88
N SER A 503 63.73 -110.35 20.85
CA SER A 503 63.68 -109.06 20.15
C SER A 503 62.32 -108.83 19.49
N ASP A 504 61.80 -109.82 18.77
CA ASP A 504 60.50 -109.75 18.08
C ASP A 504 59.33 -109.56 19.05
N ILE A 505 59.38 -110.17 20.23
CA ILE A 505 58.36 -109.99 21.28
C ILE A 505 58.44 -108.56 21.87
N ASN A 506 59.64 -108.04 22.13
CA ASN A 506 59.80 -106.67 22.62
C ASN A 506 59.28 -105.63 21.61
N VAL A 507 59.59 -105.80 20.32
CA VAL A 507 59.06 -104.93 19.25
C VAL A 507 57.54 -104.97 19.22
N MET A 508 56.91 -106.14 19.38
CA MET A 508 55.46 -106.25 19.48
C MET A 508 54.90 -105.50 20.68
N MET A 509 55.50 -105.65 21.87
CA MET A 509 55.07 -104.94 23.08
C MET A 509 55.14 -103.42 22.94
N ASP A 510 56.22 -102.90 22.36
CA ASP A 510 56.40 -101.46 22.15
C ASP A 510 55.39 -100.90 21.14
N GLU A 511 55.08 -101.64 20.08
CA GLU A 511 54.08 -101.24 19.09
C GLU A 511 52.66 -101.21 19.68
N ILE A 512 52.30 -102.16 20.54
CA ILE A 512 51.00 -102.11 21.23
C ILE A 512 50.92 -100.89 22.16
N LYS A 513 51.97 -100.64 22.97
CA LYS A 513 52.03 -99.47 23.86
C LYS A 513 51.93 -98.15 23.08
N TYR A 514 52.63 -98.06 21.95
CA TYR A 514 52.60 -96.89 21.08
C TYR A 514 51.18 -96.63 20.53
N ASN A 515 50.53 -97.68 20.02
CA ASN A 515 49.18 -97.57 19.44
C ASN A 515 48.12 -97.25 20.49
N ARG A 516 48.24 -97.79 21.70
CA ARG A 516 47.39 -97.43 22.84
C ARG A 516 47.52 -95.95 23.20
N ASN A 517 48.74 -95.43 23.29
CA ASN A 517 48.95 -94.03 23.66
C ASN A 517 48.37 -93.07 22.61
N ASN A 518 48.52 -93.38 21.32
CA ASN A 518 47.90 -92.57 20.26
C ASN A 518 46.38 -92.58 20.36
N LEU A 519 45.77 -93.75 20.61
CA LEU A 519 44.31 -93.86 20.81
C LEU A 519 43.82 -93.02 22.00
N LYS A 520 44.62 -92.90 23.07
CA LYS A 520 44.34 -92.02 24.20
C LYS A 520 44.46 -90.53 23.82
N THR A 521 45.47 -90.15 23.04
CA THR A 521 45.63 -88.75 22.59
C THR A 521 44.50 -88.33 21.65
N ASP A 522 44.05 -89.20 20.76
CA ASP A 522 42.92 -88.92 19.87
C ASP A 522 41.62 -88.67 20.65
N LEU A 523 41.45 -89.29 21.82
CA LEU A 523 40.34 -89.04 22.74
C LEU A 523 40.43 -87.70 23.48
N GLU A 524 41.62 -87.34 23.96
CA GLU A 524 41.84 -86.03 24.61
C GLU A 524 41.51 -84.89 23.63
N ASN A 525 41.89 -85.04 22.36
CA ASN A 525 41.54 -84.08 21.30
C ASN A 525 40.02 -83.97 21.07
N MET A 526 39.25 -85.04 21.29
CA MET A 526 37.78 -84.99 21.16
C MET A 526 37.10 -84.31 22.35
N ASP A 527 37.66 -84.43 23.56
CA ASP A 527 37.17 -83.72 24.74
C ASP A 527 37.40 -82.20 24.61
N ASP A 528 38.59 -81.82 24.11
CA ASP A 528 38.92 -80.43 23.76
C ASP A 528 37.96 -79.88 22.70
N GLU A 529 37.60 -80.68 21.68
CA GLU A 529 36.62 -80.26 20.66
C GLU A 529 35.20 -80.08 21.26
N LEU A 530 34.81 -80.93 22.22
CA LEU A 530 33.53 -80.79 22.92
C LEU A 530 33.50 -79.50 23.76
N GLU A 531 34.59 -79.18 24.45
CA GLU A 531 34.73 -77.96 25.26
C GLU A 531 34.59 -76.71 24.37
N VAL A 532 35.29 -76.66 23.23
CA VAL A 532 35.18 -75.55 22.26
C VAL A 532 33.75 -75.36 21.76
N LYS A 533 33.00 -76.46 21.55
CA LYS A 533 31.60 -76.38 21.09
C LYS A 533 30.65 -75.91 22.19
N ILE A 534 30.90 -76.27 23.44
CA ILE A 534 30.13 -75.80 24.60
C ILE A 534 30.38 -74.30 24.83
N ASP A 535 31.63 -73.85 24.71
CA ASP A 535 31.96 -72.42 24.80
C ASP A 535 31.27 -71.63 23.68
N SER A 536 31.33 -72.14 22.44
CA SER A 536 30.61 -71.54 21.32
C SER A 536 29.09 -71.49 21.55
N LEU A 537 28.50 -72.48 22.22
CA LEU A 537 27.09 -72.46 22.58
C LEU A 537 26.78 -71.36 23.60
N ALA A 538 27.64 -71.15 24.60
CA ALA A 538 27.50 -70.09 25.58
C ALA A 538 27.57 -68.70 24.93
N ASP A 539 28.53 -68.48 24.02
CA ASP A 539 28.67 -67.23 23.28
C ASP A 539 27.40 -66.88 22.46
N HIS A 540 26.78 -67.86 21.81
CA HIS A 540 25.55 -67.62 21.04
C HIS A 540 24.34 -67.33 21.96
N VAL A 541 24.28 -67.93 23.16
CA VAL A 541 23.24 -67.60 24.16
C VAL A 541 23.39 -66.18 24.67
N ASP A 542 24.63 -65.73 24.91
CA ASP A 542 24.91 -64.35 25.30
C ASP A 542 24.54 -63.36 24.18
N SER A 543 24.87 -63.69 22.93
CA SER A 543 24.47 -62.90 21.75
C SER A 543 22.94 -62.79 21.60
N LEU A 544 22.21 -63.87 21.86
CA LEU A 544 20.73 -63.86 21.87
C LEU A 544 20.20 -62.93 22.98
N GLN A 545 20.77 -63.01 24.18
CA GLN A 545 20.38 -62.17 25.32
C GLN A 545 20.63 -60.67 25.03
N ASP A 546 21.78 -60.33 24.46
CA ASP A 546 22.13 -58.96 24.09
C ASP A 546 21.23 -58.43 22.98
N SER A 547 20.92 -59.25 21.97
CA SER A 547 20.00 -58.90 20.89
C SER A 547 18.58 -58.61 21.42
N LEU A 548 18.06 -59.45 22.32
CA LEU A 548 16.76 -59.26 22.95
C LEU A 548 16.74 -58.01 23.86
N LYS A 549 17.82 -57.74 24.58
CA LYS A 549 17.94 -56.56 25.44
C LYS A 549 17.99 -55.27 24.60
N SER A 550 18.82 -55.25 23.56
CA SER A 550 18.92 -54.11 22.64
C SER A 550 17.59 -53.85 21.92
N GLY A 551 16.92 -54.91 21.44
CA GLY A 551 15.60 -54.79 20.81
C GLY A 551 14.55 -54.23 21.77
N LYS A 552 14.57 -54.65 23.04
CA LYS A 552 13.69 -54.11 24.09
C LYS A 552 13.94 -52.63 24.36
N ASP A 553 15.20 -52.22 24.52
CA ASP A 553 15.57 -50.83 24.80
C ASP A 553 15.16 -49.91 23.64
N GLN A 554 15.39 -50.35 22.39
CA GLN A 554 14.97 -49.62 21.19
C GLN A 554 13.45 -49.54 21.04
N THR A 555 12.73 -50.62 21.37
CA THR A 555 11.25 -50.64 21.41
C THR A 555 10.71 -49.66 22.45
N GLN A 556 11.33 -49.56 23.63
CA GLN A 556 10.94 -48.61 24.66
C GLN A 556 11.18 -47.16 24.23
N ALA A 557 12.30 -46.87 23.57
CA ALA A 557 12.59 -45.54 23.03
C ALA A 557 11.58 -45.13 21.95
N GLN A 558 11.27 -46.01 21.01
CA GLN A 558 10.27 -45.75 19.96
C GLN A 558 8.86 -45.58 20.53
N ARG A 559 8.52 -46.31 21.60
CA ARG A 559 7.26 -46.12 22.32
C ARG A 559 7.16 -44.72 22.96
N GLN A 560 8.23 -44.22 23.59
CA GLN A 560 8.22 -42.88 24.17
C GLN A 560 8.02 -41.81 23.09
N GLN A 561 8.72 -41.93 21.96
CA GLN A 561 8.55 -41.01 20.83
C GLN A 561 7.12 -41.02 20.28
N LEU A 562 6.48 -42.19 20.26
CA LEU A 562 5.09 -42.33 19.86
C LEU A 562 4.14 -41.64 20.84
N GLU A 563 4.37 -41.79 22.16
CA GLU A 563 3.59 -41.10 23.21
C GLU A 563 3.75 -39.57 23.08
N ASP A 564 4.98 -39.07 22.90
CA ASP A 564 5.26 -37.64 22.71
C ASP A 564 4.58 -37.07 21.45
N GLN A 565 4.61 -37.80 20.33
CA GLN A 565 3.99 -37.39 19.07
C GLN A 565 2.45 -37.34 19.17
N ILE A 566 1.84 -38.26 19.93
CA ILE A 566 0.40 -38.26 20.19
C ILE A 566 -0.01 -37.05 21.05
N ASP A 567 0.81 -36.69 22.04
CA ASP A 567 0.53 -35.52 22.88
C ASP A 567 0.68 -34.21 22.08
N GLN A 568 1.65 -34.12 21.15
CA GLN A 568 1.73 -32.99 20.22
C GLN A 568 0.46 -32.84 19.37
N ILE A 569 -0.03 -33.95 18.79
CA ILE A 569 -1.28 -33.95 18.02
C ILE A 569 -2.45 -33.45 18.89
N ARG A 570 -2.53 -33.88 20.15
CA ARG A 570 -3.60 -33.44 21.08
C ARG A 570 -3.54 -31.93 21.35
N ASN A 571 -2.34 -31.39 21.56
CA ASN A 571 -2.16 -29.96 21.83
C ASN A 571 -2.52 -29.12 20.61
N THR A 572 -2.05 -29.50 19.41
CA THR A 572 -2.40 -28.81 18.15
C THR A 572 -3.92 -28.73 17.93
N ILE A 573 -4.65 -29.82 18.21
CA ILE A 573 -6.13 -29.83 18.12
C ILE A 573 -6.77 -28.91 19.15
N THR A 574 -6.22 -28.84 20.37
CA THR A 574 -6.77 -28.04 21.46
C THR A 574 -6.54 -26.55 21.21
N ASP A 575 -5.32 -26.17 20.84
CA ASP A 575 -4.94 -24.78 20.56
C ASP A 575 -5.77 -24.21 19.40
N LYS A 576 -5.93 -24.97 18.30
CA LYS A 576 -6.78 -24.55 17.19
C LYS A 576 -8.28 -24.52 17.55
N ALA A 577 -8.76 -25.35 18.48
CA ALA A 577 -10.15 -25.28 18.94
C ALA A 577 -10.44 -24.02 19.76
N ASP A 578 -9.47 -23.55 20.54
CA ASP A 578 -9.56 -22.28 21.25
C ASP A 578 -9.51 -21.09 20.28
N GLU A 579 -8.60 -21.09 19.29
CA GLU A 579 -8.53 -20.05 18.26
C GLU A 579 -9.84 -19.89 17.47
N VAL A 580 -10.53 -20.99 17.16
CA VAL A 580 -11.83 -20.97 16.47
C VAL A 580 -12.93 -20.37 17.33
N ARG A 581 -12.88 -20.60 18.65
CA ARG A 581 -13.84 -19.99 19.58
C ARG A 581 -13.66 -18.49 19.61
N ASP A 582 -12.43 -18.01 19.67
CA ASP A 582 -12.11 -16.58 19.75
C ASP A 582 -12.48 -15.85 18.44
N LYS A 583 -12.20 -16.44 17.26
CA LYS A 583 -12.62 -15.92 15.94
C LYS A 583 -14.14 -15.92 15.69
N MET A 584 -14.93 -16.61 16.53
CA MET A 584 -16.39 -16.55 16.47
C MET A 584 -16.98 -15.44 17.36
N GLU A 585 -16.19 -14.84 18.25
CA GLU A 585 -16.59 -13.73 19.12
C GLU A 585 -16.30 -12.35 18.51
N ASP A 586 -15.25 -12.22 17.67
CA ASP A 586 -14.97 -11.01 16.89
C ASP A 586 -15.73 -10.97 15.55
N ASN A 587 -16.40 -9.85 15.27
CA ASN A 587 -17.15 -9.60 14.03
C ASN A 587 -16.27 -9.14 12.86
N ASP A 588 -14.98 -8.90 13.09
CA ASP A 588 -14.07 -8.39 12.05
C ASP A 588 -13.60 -9.50 11.11
N LEU A 589 -13.67 -9.21 9.81
CA LEU A 589 -13.31 -10.13 8.74
C LEU A 589 -11.82 -10.07 8.37
N PHE A 590 -11.08 -9.06 8.88
CA PHE A 590 -9.70 -8.75 8.53
C PHE A 590 -8.86 -8.33 9.76
N ASP A 591 -7.60 -8.78 9.84
CA ASP A 591 -6.61 -8.35 10.83
C ASP A 591 -5.78 -7.16 10.28
N ASP A 592 -5.72 -6.03 10.98
CA ASP A 592 -4.93 -4.85 10.57
C ASP A 592 -3.44 -5.01 10.95
N VAL A 593 -2.54 -5.01 9.96
CA VAL A 593 -1.07 -5.14 10.12
C VAL A 593 -0.30 -3.84 9.85
N SER A 594 -0.99 -2.69 9.84
CA SER A 594 -0.44 -1.40 9.41
C SER A 594 0.64 -0.82 10.34
N ASP A 595 0.70 -1.31 11.58
CA ASP A 595 1.61 -0.86 12.64
C ASP A 595 2.90 -1.71 12.76
N ASN A 596 3.17 -2.59 11.80
CA ASN A 596 4.29 -3.52 11.87
C ASN A 596 5.62 -2.85 11.46
N ASP A 597 6.42 -2.45 12.45
CA ASP A 597 7.72 -1.73 12.32
C ASP A 597 8.88 -2.61 11.80
N ASP A 598 8.70 -3.92 11.59
CA ASP A 598 9.77 -4.87 11.23
C ASP A 598 10.16 -4.88 9.73
N GLN A 599 9.53 -4.04 8.89
CA GLN A 599 9.75 -4.06 7.44
C GLN A 599 10.87 -3.11 6.98
N THR A 600 11.84 -3.67 6.25
CA THR A 600 12.99 -2.92 5.70
C THR A 600 12.74 -2.37 4.29
N GLU A 601 11.66 -2.81 3.63
CA GLU A 601 11.24 -2.40 2.29
C GLU A 601 9.80 -1.89 2.33
N LEU A 602 9.47 -0.92 1.47
CA LEU A 602 8.09 -0.45 1.29
C LEU A 602 7.26 -1.57 0.64
N THR A 603 6.11 -1.87 1.22
CA THR A 603 5.15 -2.86 0.71
C THR A 603 3.84 -2.20 0.34
N ASP A 604 2.98 -2.91 -0.40
CA ASP A 604 1.65 -2.41 -0.80
C ASP A 604 0.82 -1.99 0.42
N GLY A 605 -0.14 -1.08 0.19
CA GLY A 605 -0.86 -0.43 1.28
C GLY A 605 0.01 0.57 2.03
N THR A 606 0.88 1.33 1.33
CA THR A 606 1.74 2.34 1.96
C THR A 606 1.76 3.67 1.21
N ILE A 607 1.57 4.78 1.93
CA ILE A 607 1.90 6.15 1.51
C ILE A 607 3.10 6.63 2.34
N TYR A 608 4.22 6.90 1.69
CA TYR A 608 5.49 7.16 2.37
C TYR A 608 6.17 8.44 1.91
N ALA A 609 6.60 9.29 2.84
CA ALA A 609 7.43 10.47 2.58
C ALA A 609 6.88 11.40 1.48
N CYS A 610 5.56 11.52 1.38
CA CYS A 610 4.90 12.38 0.41
C CYS A 610 4.66 13.78 1.00
N VAL A 611 4.61 14.78 0.13
CA VAL A 611 4.49 16.19 0.52
C VAL A 611 3.33 16.84 -0.20
N ASN A 612 2.42 17.46 0.54
CA ASN A 612 1.39 18.33 -0.02
C ASN A 612 1.67 19.80 0.35
N THR A 613 1.69 20.68 -0.64
CA THR A 613 1.71 22.14 -0.45
C THR A 613 0.51 22.84 -1.09
N GLY A 614 -0.29 22.13 -1.90
CA GLY A 614 -1.48 22.68 -2.52
C GLY A 614 -2.63 22.81 -1.53
N SER A 615 -3.49 23.81 -1.73
CA SER A 615 -4.68 23.98 -0.89
C SER A 615 -5.71 22.89 -1.18
N ILE A 616 -6.49 22.51 -0.17
CA ILE A 616 -7.52 21.47 -0.27
C ILE A 616 -8.85 22.07 0.16
N GLU A 617 -9.85 22.01 -0.72
CA GLU A 617 -11.21 22.42 -0.44
C GLU A 617 -12.17 21.24 -0.68
N ALA A 618 -12.96 20.90 0.34
CA ALA A 618 -14.02 19.91 0.17
C ALA A 618 -15.26 20.16 1.03
N ASP A 619 -16.39 19.57 0.62
CA ASP A 619 -17.61 19.69 1.42
C ASP A 619 -17.59 18.77 2.64
N TYR A 620 -16.98 17.58 2.54
CA TYR A 620 -16.98 16.55 3.58
C TYR A 620 -15.75 15.65 3.42
N GLN A 621 -15.09 15.27 4.53
CA GLN A 621 -13.88 14.43 4.54
C GLN A 621 -12.73 14.97 3.69
N ALA A 622 -11.84 15.74 4.33
CA ALA A 622 -10.66 16.30 3.67
C ALA A 622 -9.40 16.04 4.50
N GLY A 623 -8.29 15.71 3.82
CA GLY A 623 -7.01 15.62 4.49
C GLY A 623 -5.78 15.98 3.67
N GLY A 624 -4.75 16.50 4.34
CA GLY A 624 -3.53 16.98 3.69
C GLY A 624 -2.80 15.92 2.85
N ILE A 625 -2.91 14.65 3.24
CA ILE A 625 -2.34 13.51 2.52
C ILE A 625 -3.45 12.61 1.98
N ALA A 626 -4.37 12.15 2.83
CA ALA A 626 -5.50 11.31 2.40
C ALA A 626 -6.85 11.90 2.83
N GLY A 627 -7.88 11.86 1.98
CA GLY A 627 -9.24 12.21 2.40
C GLY A 627 -9.81 11.19 3.38
N ILE A 628 -9.75 9.92 2.98
CA ILE A 628 -10.19 8.78 3.80
C ILE A 628 -9.21 7.60 3.68
N ILE A 629 -9.06 6.84 4.76
CA ILE A 629 -8.50 5.48 4.75
C ILE A 629 -9.60 4.49 5.08
N GLY A 630 -9.88 3.57 4.15
CA GLY A 630 -10.90 2.54 4.31
C GLY A 630 -11.68 2.24 3.01
N VAL A 631 -12.56 1.25 3.10
CA VAL A 631 -13.44 0.85 1.99
C VAL A 631 -14.82 1.47 2.20
N GLU A 632 -15.26 2.32 1.27
CA GLU A 632 -16.63 2.82 1.27
C GLU A 632 -17.55 1.95 0.39
N VAL A 633 -18.37 1.13 1.04
CA VAL A 633 -19.28 0.14 0.42
C VAL A 633 -20.37 0.77 -0.48
N SER A 634 -20.58 2.08 -0.41
CA SER A 634 -21.69 2.75 -1.11
C SER A 634 -21.48 2.99 -2.61
N LEU A 635 -20.25 2.81 -3.12
CA LEU A 635 -19.87 3.21 -4.49
C LEU A 635 -19.21 2.10 -5.32
N ASP A 636 -19.02 0.90 -4.79
CA ASP A 636 -18.38 -0.20 -5.52
C ASP A 636 -19.20 -1.50 -5.49
N PRO A 637 -20.24 -1.64 -6.34
CA PRO A 637 -20.89 -2.92 -6.57
C PRO A 637 -20.11 -3.86 -7.51
N GLU A 638 -18.96 -3.43 -8.07
CA GLU A 638 -18.17 -4.24 -9.02
C GLU A 638 -16.86 -4.81 -8.45
N GLN A 639 -16.50 -4.44 -7.22
CA GLN A 639 -15.58 -5.21 -6.36
C GLN A 639 -16.28 -5.73 -5.10
N ASP A 640 -17.52 -6.19 -5.27
CA ASP A 640 -17.95 -7.34 -4.49
C ASP A 640 -16.95 -8.47 -4.83
N LEU A 641 -15.88 -8.57 -4.04
CA LEU A 641 -15.32 -9.88 -3.73
C LEU A 641 -16.55 -10.70 -3.36
N ASP A 642 -16.99 -11.59 -4.26
CA ASP A 642 -17.98 -12.63 -3.99
C ASP A 642 -17.60 -13.28 -2.64
N THR A 643 -18.13 -12.70 -1.56
CA THR A 643 -17.89 -13.11 -0.17
C THR A 643 -19.15 -13.77 0.36
N ASP A 644 -19.98 -14.24 -0.55
CA ASP A 644 -20.93 -15.28 -0.27
C ASP A 644 -20.18 -16.62 -0.16
N GLN A 645 -19.99 -17.02 1.10
CA GLN A 645 -19.76 -18.39 1.54
C GLN A 645 -18.33 -18.90 1.38
N GLU A 646 -17.48 -18.55 2.34
CA GLU A 646 -16.80 -19.53 3.21
C GLU A 646 -15.84 -18.76 4.15
N LYS A 647 -16.19 -18.66 5.44
CA LYS A 647 -15.16 -18.48 6.49
C LYS A 647 -14.37 -19.80 6.53
N THR A 648 -13.41 -19.97 5.62
CA THR A 648 -12.47 -21.09 5.70
C THR A 648 -11.56 -20.86 6.91
N LEU A 649 -11.43 -21.88 7.75
CA LEU A 649 -10.60 -21.87 8.97
C LEU A 649 -9.11 -21.58 8.71
N ASN A 650 -8.68 -21.61 7.45
CA ASN A 650 -7.30 -21.50 6.99
C ASN A 650 -7.00 -20.21 6.21
N THR A 651 -7.63 -19.12 6.60
CA THR A 651 -7.48 -17.87 5.87
C THR A 651 -7.48 -16.73 6.86
N VAL A 652 -6.28 -16.22 7.13
CA VAL A 652 -6.13 -14.92 7.80
C VAL A 652 -6.12 -13.88 6.69
N ARG A 653 -7.08 -12.98 6.71
CA ARG A 653 -7.12 -11.87 5.77
C ARG A 653 -6.49 -10.68 6.47
N GLN A 654 -5.32 -10.25 6.01
CA GLN A 654 -4.68 -9.06 6.57
C GLN A 654 -5.05 -7.84 5.73
N ALA A 655 -5.28 -6.73 6.40
CA ALA A 655 -5.44 -5.43 5.78
C ALA A 655 -4.27 -4.54 6.17
N LYS A 656 -3.70 -3.82 5.20
CA LYS A 656 -2.63 -2.86 5.44
C LYS A 656 -2.93 -1.50 4.81
N ALA A 657 -2.86 -0.46 5.63
CA ALA A 657 -2.88 0.93 5.20
C ALA A 657 -1.98 1.77 6.12
N THR A 658 -0.75 2.04 5.69
CA THR A 658 0.22 2.82 6.47
C THR A 658 0.46 4.17 5.80
N VAL A 659 0.26 5.27 6.53
CA VAL A 659 0.67 6.62 6.12
C VAL A 659 1.82 7.06 7.01
N GLN A 660 3.01 7.18 6.42
CA GLN A 660 4.24 7.36 7.19
C GLN A 660 5.14 8.48 6.65
N GLY A 661 5.65 9.31 7.56
CA GLY A 661 6.68 10.30 7.23
C GLY A 661 6.22 11.37 6.25
N CYS A 662 4.90 11.55 6.07
CA CYS A 662 4.35 12.50 5.14
C CYS A 662 4.24 13.90 5.74
N LEU A 663 4.21 14.92 4.88
CA LEU A 663 4.23 16.33 5.25
C LEU A 663 3.10 17.08 4.55
N ASN A 664 2.25 17.75 5.32
CA ASN A 664 1.29 18.72 4.78
C ASN A 664 1.69 20.16 5.17
N GLU A 665 1.72 21.04 4.17
CA GLU A 665 1.89 22.49 4.32
C GLU A 665 0.71 23.28 3.71
N GLY A 666 -0.12 22.61 2.91
CA GLY A 666 -1.29 23.22 2.27
C GLY A 666 -2.45 23.36 3.25
N ASP A 667 -3.19 24.47 3.14
CA ASP A 667 -4.37 24.70 3.96
C ASP A 667 -5.53 23.79 3.56
N ILE A 668 -6.32 23.40 4.55
CA ILE A 668 -7.43 22.49 4.36
C ILE A 668 -8.71 23.18 4.83
N THR A 669 -9.62 23.38 3.90
CA THR A 669 -10.93 23.98 4.16
C THR A 669 -12.03 22.96 3.90
N GLY A 670 -12.76 22.62 4.96
CA GLY A 670 -13.94 21.78 4.94
C GLY A 670 -15.22 22.57 5.17
N LYS A 671 -16.34 22.12 4.62
CA LYS A 671 -17.67 22.66 5.01
C LYS A 671 -18.34 21.89 6.15
N ARG A 672 -17.99 20.61 6.31
CA ARG A 672 -18.57 19.65 7.24
C ARG A 672 -17.46 18.84 7.93
N ASP A 673 -17.82 17.64 8.38
CA ASP A 673 -17.05 16.87 9.34
C ASP A 673 -15.81 16.18 8.74
N TYR A 674 -14.96 15.69 9.65
CA TYR A 674 -13.79 14.84 9.39
C TYR A 674 -12.71 15.54 8.57
N ILE A 675 -12.22 16.65 9.09
CA ILE A 675 -11.17 17.45 8.44
C ILE A 675 -9.88 17.27 9.24
N GLY A 676 -8.81 16.82 8.58
CA GLY A 676 -7.56 16.54 9.27
C GLY A 676 -6.30 16.91 8.51
N GLY A 677 -5.27 17.37 9.21
CA GLY A 677 -4.04 17.89 8.59
C GLY A 677 -3.28 16.88 7.73
N VAL A 678 -3.43 15.59 8.00
CA VAL A 678 -2.82 14.48 7.25
C VAL A 678 -3.92 13.59 6.68
N VAL A 679 -4.89 13.19 7.49
CA VAL A 679 -6.01 12.34 7.04
C VAL A 679 -7.35 12.92 7.48
N GLY A 680 -8.36 12.97 6.63
CA GLY A 680 -9.70 13.39 7.06
C GLY A 680 -10.32 12.37 8.03
N LYS A 681 -10.55 11.15 7.53
CA LYS A 681 -11.08 10.03 8.32
C LYS A 681 -10.26 8.75 8.12
N ALA A 682 -9.79 8.16 9.21
CA ALA A 682 -9.10 6.87 9.19
C ALA A 682 -9.96 5.79 9.85
N ASN A 683 -10.72 5.04 9.03
CA ASN A 683 -11.49 3.88 9.53
C ASN A 683 -10.58 2.67 9.76
N MET A 684 -9.38 2.66 9.17
CA MET A 684 -8.34 1.64 9.28
C MET A 684 -6.96 2.30 9.13
N GLY A 685 -5.90 1.58 9.49
CA GLY A 685 -4.55 1.98 9.15
C GLY A 685 -3.81 2.77 10.21
N ALA A 686 -2.49 2.88 10.04
CA ALA A 686 -1.58 3.54 10.99
C ALA A 686 -1.02 4.85 10.43
N LEU A 687 -1.05 5.88 11.27
CA LEU A 687 -0.54 7.22 10.99
C LEU A 687 0.73 7.45 11.83
N ILE A 688 1.89 7.33 11.19
CA ILE A 688 3.18 7.27 11.86
C ILE A 688 4.12 8.39 11.39
N SER A 689 4.62 9.20 12.32
CA SER A 689 5.67 10.20 12.03
C SER A 689 5.31 11.22 10.95
N ASN A 690 4.02 11.54 10.80
CA ASN A 690 3.55 12.54 9.85
C ASN A 690 3.60 13.95 10.45
N GLN A 691 3.62 14.97 9.60
CA GLN A 691 3.76 16.36 10.00
C GLN A 691 2.70 17.22 9.30
N ASN A 692 2.03 18.08 10.06
CA ASN A 692 1.12 19.09 9.51
C ASN A 692 1.53 20.50 9.94
N TYR A 693 1.59 21.39 8.96
CA TYR A 693 1.83 22.83 9.10
C TYR A 693 0.79 23.69 8.36
N GLY A 694 -0.14 23.06 7.65
CA GLY A 694 -1.27 23.74 7.02
C GLY A 694 -2.38 23.99 8.03
N ASP A 695 -3.03 25.15 7.92
CA ASP A 695 -4.14 25.52 8.78
C ASP A 695 -5.40 24.76 8.35
N ILE A 696 -6.23 24.42 9.33
CA ILE A 696 -7.40 23.58 9.15
C ILE A 696 -8.63 24.36 9.57
N THR A 697 -9.57 24.52 8.65
CA THR A 697 -10.83 25.22 8.90
C THR A 697 -12.00 24.36 8.48
N SER A 698 -12.94 24.12 9.39
CA SER A 698 -14.28 23.62 9.06
C SER A 698 -15.34 24.67 9.37
N ALA A 699 -16.17 24.99 8.37
CA ALA A 699 -17.16 26.07 8.51
C ALA A 699 -18.31 25.75 9.47
N ASN A 700 -18.77 24.49 9.53
CA ASN A 700 -19.85 24.03 10.41
C ASN A 700 -19.71 22.53 10.76
N GLY A 701 -18.50 21.99 10.68
CA GLY A 701 -18.26 20.56 10.83
C GLY A 701 -17.59 20.18 12.13
N ASP A 702 -17.85 18.95 12.53
CA ASP A 702 -17.29 18.32 13.71
C ASP A 702 -16.08 17.45 13.34
N TYR A 703 -15.36 16.93 14.34
CA TYR A 703 -14.23 16.02 14.15
C TYR A 703 -13.12 16.68 13.31
N VAL A 704 -12.51 17.72 13.86
CA VAL A 704 -11.45 18.49 13.22
C VAL A 704 -10.15 18.30 13.99
N GLY A 705 -9.08 17.86 13.33
CA GLY A 705 -7.82 17.62 14.04
C GLY A 705 -6.55 17.93 13.26
N GLY A 706 -5.53 18.38 13.98
CA GLY A 706 -4.25 18.79 13.38
C GLY A 706 -3.53 17.70 12.57
N ILE A 707 -3.79 16.42 12.83
CA ILE A 707 -3.30 15.28 12.05
C ILE A 707 -4.46 14.52 11.43
N THR A 708 -5.49 14.18 12.21
CA THR A 708 -6.66 13.48 11.71
C THR A 708 -7.97 14.08 12.23
N GLY A 709 -9.02 14.08 11.42
CA GLY A 709 -10.35 14.42 11.91
C GLY A 709 -10.88 13.32 12.85
N SER A 710 -10.83 12.08 12.40
CA SER A 710 -11.20 10.90 13.19
C SER A 710 -10.30 9.70 12.86
N SER A 711 -9.91 8.90 13.86
CA SER A 711 -9.13 7.68 13.67
C SER A 711 -9.56 6.56 14.60
N ASP A 712 -9.99 5.44 14.03
CA ASP A 712 -10.28 4.19 14.73
C ASP A 712 -8.99 3.40 15.08
N TYR A 713 -7.83 3.87 14.62
CA TYR A 713 -6.55 3.16 14.71
C TYR A 713 -5.40 4.05 15.18
N VAL A 714 -4.15 3.58 15.01
CA VAL A 714 -2.94 4.09 15.65
C VAL A 714 -2.49 5.44 15.09
N LEU A 715 -2.34 6.41 15.98
CA LEU A 715 -1.69 7.71 15.77
C LEU A 715 -0.40 7.75 16.58
N ARG A 716 0.76 7.63 15.93
CA ARG A 716 2.05 7.55 16.61
C ARG A 716 3.06 8.58 16.12
N ARG A 717 3.68 9.32 17.05
CA ARG A 717 4.80 10.23 16.76
C ARG A 717 4.50 11.27 15.68
N ASN A 718 3.26 11.71 15.57
CA ASN A 718 2.89 12.75 14.62
C ASN A 718 3.14 14.15 15.20
N TYR A 719 3.37 15.12 14.33
CA TYR A 719 3.74 16.48 14.68
C TYR A 719 2.77 17.49 14.06
N SER A 720 2.07 18.25 14.88
CA SER A 720 1.11 19.26 14.45
C SER A 720 1.55 20.65 14.90
N MET A 721 1.69 21.57 13.94
CA MET A 721 1.90 23.00 14.21
C MET A 721 1.05 23.85 13.26
N CYS A 722 -0.21 24.07 13.64
CA CYS A 722 -1.22 24.72 12.81
C CYS A 722 -2.30 25.41 13.67
N MET A 723 -3.13 26.22 13.01
CA MET A 723 -4.43 26.63 13.53
C MET A 723 -5.48 25.57 13.17
N VAL A 724 -6.35 25.23 14.12
CA VAL A 724 -7.47 24.31 13.91
C VAL A 724 -8.76 25.01 14.33
N THR A 725 -9.66 25.21 13.37
CA THR A 725 -10.96 25.85 13.56
C THR A 725 -12.08 24.88 13.17
N GLY A 726 -13.06 24.68 14.06
CA GLY A 726 -14.21 23.80 13.84
C GLY A 726 -15.35 24.03 14.84
N ASN A 727 -16.31 23.11 14.88
CA ASN A 727 -17.42 23.15 15.83
C ASN A 727 -17.16 22.24 17.05
N ASP A 728 -17.55 20.97 17.00
CA ASP A 728 -17.33 19.97 18.05
C ASP A 728 -16.16 19.02 17.73
N TYR A 729 -15.60 18.36 18.75
CA TYR A 729 -14.51 17.38 18.61
C TYR A 729 -13.28 17.97 17.90
N ILE A 730 -12.67 18.97 18.53
CA ILE A 730 -11.50 19.68 18.00
C ILE A 730 -10.24 19.25 18.74
N GLY A 731 -9.27 18.72 18.01
CA GLY A 731 -8.01 18.23 18.57
C GLY A 731 -6.76 18.81 17.93
N GLY A 732 -5.72 19.04 18.74
CA GLY A 732 -4.40 19.40 18.18
C GLY A 732 -3.76 18.31 17.32
N VAL A 733 -4.10 17.04 17.58
CA VAL A 733 -3.70 15.86 16.81
C VAL A 733 -4.92 15.19 16.19
N ALA A 734 -5.94 14.86 16.98
CA ALA A 734 -7.10 14.12 16.50
C ALA A 734 -8.42 14.76 16.97
N GLY A 735 -9.38 15.00 16.08
CA GLY A 735 -10.72 15.39 16.54
C GLY A 735 -11.31 14.30 17.44
N TRP A 736 -11.30 13.06 16.95
CA TRP A 736 -11.56 11.85 17.73
C TRP A 736 -10.50 10.78 17.44
N GLY A 737 -9.97 10.10 18.47
CA GLY A 737 -8.94 9.08 18.28
C GLY A 737 -9.02 7.91 19.26
N LYS A 738 -8.88 6.68 18.75
CA LYS A 738 -8.82 5.46 19.56
C LYS A 738 -7.45 5.27 20.22
N ASN A 739 -6.37 5.23 19.44
CA ASN A 739 -5.03 4.87 19.93
C ASN A 739 -4.02 5.99 19.62
N VAL A 740 -3.72 6.83 20.61
CA VAL A 740 -2.97 8.09 20.45
C VAL A 740 -1.68 8.07 21.28
N TYR A 741 -0.54 7.87 20.62
CA TYR A 741 0.77 7.66 21.27
C TYR A 741 1.85 8.64 20.84
N GLU A 742 2.54 9.21 21.83
CA GLU A 742 3.79 9.96 21.60
C GLU A 742 3.66 11.07 20.54
N ASN A 743 2.51 11.74 20.44
CA ASN A 743 2.30 12.82 19.47
C ASN A 743 2.69 14.18 20.04
N TYR A 744 2.97 15.14 19.16
CA TYR A 744 3.52 16.45 19.48
C TYR A 744 2.69 17.57 18.89
N ALA A 745 2.13 18.46 19.72
CA ALA A 745 1.24 19.54 19.26
C ALA A 745 1.69 20.94 19.73
N LEU A 746 1.83 21.86 18.77
CA LEU A 746 1.93 23.30 18.98
C LEU A 746 0.82 23.97 18.16
N VAL A 747 -0.39 23.98 18.71
CA VAL A 747 -1.61 24.35 17.96
C VAL A 747 -2.33 25.54 18.57
N THR A 748 -3.06 26.26 17.73
CA THR A 748 -4.08 27.23 18.16
C THR A 748 -5.45 26.67 17.82
N LEU A 749 -6.30 26.46 18.82
CA LEU A 749 -7.63 25.88 18.64
C LEU A 749 -8.69 26.98 18.73
N THR A 750 -9.59 27.02 17.75
CA THR A 750 -10.72 27.96 17.71
C THR A 750 -12.02 27.17 17.53
N SER A 751 -13.04 27.48 18.32
CA SER A 751 -14.36 26.86 18.21
C SER A 751 -15.46 27.92 18.16
N ASP A 752 -16.47 27.67 17.35
CA ASP A 752 -17.69 28.49 17.23
C ASP A 752 -18.79 28.11 18.23
N GLY A 753 -18.39 27.61 19.42
CA GLY A 753 -19.30 27.32 20.53
C GLY A 753 -19.56 25.84 20.79
N GLY A 754 -18.74 24.96 20.24
CA GLY A 754 -18.81 23.51 20.44
C GLY A 754 -18.11 23.00 21.69
N GLU A 755 -18.31 21.71 21.98
CA GLU A 755 -17.76 20.94 23.09
C GLU A 755 -16.62 20.01 22.60
N TRP A 756 -15.92 19.33 23.52
CA TRP A 756 -14.87 18.35 23.20
C TRP A 756 -13.66 18.98 22.48
N ILE A 757 -12.95 19.88 23.18
CA ILE A 757 -11.79 20.60 22.64
C ILE A 757 -10.54 20.25 23.45
N GLY A 758 -9.50 19.75 22.80
CA GLY A 758 -8.25 19.40 23.49
C GLY A 758 -6.98 19.59 22.67
N SER A 759 -5.89 19.95 23.35
CA SER A 759 -4.58 20.20 22.76
C SER A 759 -3.96 18.96 22.09
N ILE A 760 -4.43 17.75 22.42
CA ILE A 760 -4.07 16.51 21.74
C ILE A 760 -5.29 15.94 21.01
N ALA A 761 -6.40 15.70 21.72
CA ALA A 761 -7.61 15.17 21.11
C ALA A 761 -8.87 15.88 21.60
N GLY A 762 -9.89 15.97 20.74
CA GLY A 762 -11.21 16.45 21.17
C GLY A 762 -11.84 15.47 22.16
N ASP A 763 -11.92 14.21 21.74
CA ASP A 763 -12.31 13.06 22.57
C ASP A 763 -11.62 11.78 22.08
N GLY A 764 -11.81 10.66 22.78
CA GLY A 764 -11.28 9.37 22.37
C GLY A 764 -12.21 8.20 22.67
N ASP A 765 -11.89 7.04 22.10
CA ASP A 765 -12.60 5.79 22.38
C ASP A 765 -12.35 5.37 23.84
N THR A 766 -13.40 4.91 24.54
CA THR A 766 -13.29 4.40 25.92
C THR A 766 -12.46 3.12 26.01
N ASP A 767 -12.43 2.33 24.94
CA ASP A 767 -11.62 1.12 24.82
C ASP A 767 -10.24 1.41 24.19
N GLY A 768 -9.98 2.67 23.84
CA GLY A 768 -8.74 3.17 23.28
C GLY A 768 -7.67 3.52 24.33
N THR A 769 -6.47 3.86 23.87
CA THR A 769 -5.37 4.32 24.74
C THR A 769 -4.83 5.66 24.27
N VAL A 770 -4.69 6.60 25.21
CA VAL A 770 -3.98 7.87 25.02
C VAL A 770 -2.79 7.85 25.97
N GLU A 771 -1.56 7.88 25.45
CA GLU A 771 -0.35 7.80 26.29
C GLU A 771 0.84 8.58 25.69
N GLY A 772 1.64 9.20 26.55
CA GLY A 772 2.94 9.74 26.20
C GLY A 772 2.92 10.93 25.25
N ASN A 773 1.79 11.62 25.10
CA ASN A 773 1.66 12.76 24.20
C ASN A 773 2.19 14.05 24.83
N TYR A 774 2.64 15.00 24.00
CA TYR A 774 3.21 16.27 24.44
C TYR A 774 2.58 17.44 23.68
N TYR A 775 2.27 18.51 24.40
CA TYR A 775 1.78 19.74 23.78
C TYR A 775 2.35 20.99 24.47
N VAL A 776 2.39 22.10 23.75
CA VAL A 776 2.70 23.41 24.35
C VAL A 776 1.47 23.94 25.09
N ASP A 777 1.61 24.19 26.39
CA ASP A 777 0.51 24.57 27.26
C ASP A 777 0.05 26.01 26.97
N GLY A 778 -1.09 26.11 26.26
CA GLY A 778 -1.81 27.36 25.99
C GLY A 778 -3.02 27.58 26.89
N GLY A 779 -3.23 26.75 27.93
CA GLY A 779 -4.38 26.82 28.84
C GLY A 779 -5.56 25.89 28.50
N ILE A 780 -5.44 25.07 27.44
CA ILE A 780 -6.39 24.00 27.10
C ILE A 780 -5.72 22.65 27.38
N GLY A 781 -6.38 21.79 28.17
CA GLY A 781 -5.85 20.45 28.47
C GLY A 781 -5.80 19.52 27.27
N ALA A 782 -5.28 18.30 27.45
CA ALA A 782 -4.96 17.38 26.37
C ALA A 782 -6.19 16.76 25.68
N VAL A 783 -7.16 16.26 26.45
CA VAL A 783 -8.36 15.57 25.96
C VAL A 783 -9.58 16.21 26.62
N ASP A 784 -10.51 16.71 25.82
CA ASP A 784 -11.69 17.46 26.31
C ASP A 784 -11.33 18.51 27.38
N GLY A 785 -10.28 19.29 27.12
CA GLY A 785 -9.81 20.33 28.02
C GLY A 785 -9.15 19.83 29.32
N ILE A 786 -9.03 18.51 29.54
CA ILE A 786 -8.46 17.89 30.74
C ILE A 786 -7.16 17.16 30.39
N THR A 787 -6.18 17.23 31.30
CA THR A 787 -4.94 16.45 31.18
C THR A 787 -4.82 15.49 32.35
N TYR A 788 -4.96 14.19 32.10
CA TYR A 788 -4.74 13.15 33.11
C TYR A 788 -3.28 12.67 33.09
N ASP A 789 -2.78 12.28 34.26
CA ASP A 789 -1.43 11.75 34.42
C ASP A 789 -1.22 10.49 33.57
N GLY A 790 -0.08 10.40 32.88
CA GLY A 790 0.23 9.31 31.94
C GLY A 790 -0.32 9.49 30.52
N GLN A 791 -1.42 10.21 30.32
CA GLN A 791 -2.01 10.38 28.98
C GLN A 791 -1.23 11.37 28.10
N ALA A 792 -0.95 12.53 28.67
CA ALA A 792 -0.26 13.62 27.98
C ALA A 792 0.43 14.55 28.98
N THR A 793 1.39 15.34 28.50
CA THR A 793 2.12 16.34 29.29
C THR A 793 2.08 17.70 28.58
N GLY A 794 1.49 18.70 29.24
CA GLY A 794 1.60 20.10 28.84
C GLY A 794 2.96 20.68 29.25
N LEU A 795 3.67 21.29 28.31
CA LEU A 795 5.02 21.81 28.50
C LEU A 795 5.10 23.29 28.13
N SER A 796 6.10 23.99 28.67
CA SER A 796 6.50 25.29 28.13
C SER A 796 7.09 25.12 26.73
N TYR A 797 7.07 26.18 25.90
CA TYR A 797 7.68 26.11 24.57
C TYR A 797 9.16 25.70 24.63
N ASP A 798 9.93 26.23 25.60
CA ASP A 798 11.35 25.91 25.76
C ASP A 798 11.59 24.44 26.11
N ASP A 799 10.79 23.88 27.02
CA ASP A 799 10.88 22.46 27.41
C ASP A 799 10.41 21.53 26.27
N PHE A 800 9.36 21.94 25.54
CA PHE A 800 8.86 21.22 24.38
C PHE A 800 9.92 21.19 23.26
N MET A 801 10.62 22.31 23.02
CA MET A 801 11.75 22.40 22.08
C MET A 801 13.01 21.64 22.53
N ALA A 802 13.08 21.23 23.81
CA ALA A 802 14.17 20.43 24.36
C ALA A 802 13.95 18.92 24.24
N LEU A 803 12.75 18.49 23.82
CA LEU A 803 12.46 17.08 23.53
C LEU A 803 13.35 16.55 22.40
N ASP A 804 13.71 15.27 22.49
CA ASP A 804 14.51 14.60 21.47
C ASP A 804 13.71 14.52 20.14
N GLN A 805 14.41 14.66 19.00
CA GLN A 805 13.83 14.48 17.64
C GLN A 805 12.77 15.51 17.21
N MET A 806 12.70 16.70 17.84
CA MET A 806 11.81 17.78 17.38
C MET A 806 12.18 18.32 15.99
N PRO A 807 11.21 18.45 15.05
CA PRO A 807 11.47 19.01 13.73
C PRO A 807 11.93 20.48 13.78
N GLU A 808 12.91 20.86 12.95
CA GLU A 808 13.43 22.24 12.89
C GLU A 808 12.37 23.30 12.60
N ARG A 809 11.31 22.95 11.86
CA ARG A 809 10.19 23.85 11.55
C ARG A 809 9.47 24.37 12.79
N PHE A 810 9.42 23.60 13.89
CA PHE A 810 8.84 24.07 15.14
C PHE A 810 9.62 25.21 15.80
N ARG A 811 10.88 25.40 15.40
CA ARG A 811 11.75 26.48 15.91
C ARG A 811 11.59 27.79 15.13
N GLN A 812 10.84 27.78 14.03
CA GLN A 812 10.71 28.91 13.10
C GLN A 812 9.25 29.29 12.93
N LEU A 813 8.72 30.09 13.86
CA LEU A 813 7.37 30.64 13.72
C LEU A 813 7.35 31.67 12.59
N GLN A 814 6.26 31.69 11.85
CA GLN A 814 6.10 32.58 10.70
C GLN A 814 4.80 33.38 10.75
N VAL A 815 4.89 34.66 10.36
CA VAL A 815 3.75 35.51 10.04
C VAL A 815 3.77 35.80 8.56
N SER A 816 2.80 35.24 7.83
CA SER A 816 2.67 35.37 6.37
C SER A 816 1.55 36.33 6.02
N PHE A 817 1.80 37.27 5.13
CA PHE A 817 0.82 38.21 4.60
C PHE A 817 0.39 37.76 3.21
N LEU A 818 -0.90 37.49 3.01
CA LEU A 818 -1.44 36.85 1.79
C LEU A 818 -2.37 37.77 1.02
N VAL A 819 -2.24 37.80 -0.30
CA VAL A 819 -3.13 38.51 -1.23
C VAL A 819 -3.64 37.49 -2.24
N ASP A 820 -4.97 37.33 -2.33
CA ASP A 820 -5.59 36.26 -3.13
C ASP A 820 -4.88 34.90 -2.85
N ASP A 821 -4.71 34.57 -1.56
CA ASP A 821 -4.03 33.39 -1.00
C ASP A 821 -2.55 33.19 -1.39
N ASN A 822 -1.94 34.20 -2.01
CA ASN A 822 -0.51 34.20 -2.32
C ASN A 822 0.27 35.02 -1.29
N ALA A 823 1.28 34.42 -0.66
CA ALA A 823 2.13 35.10 0.31
C ALA A 823 2.97 36.21 -0.37
N VAL A 824 2.69 37.48 -0.04
CA VAL A 824 3.48 38.64 -0.50
C VAL A 824 4.69 38.90 0.38
N LYS A 825 4.65 38.47 1.65
CA LYS A 825 5.77 38.55 2.59
C LYS A 825 5.59 37.56 3.74
N THR A 826 6.68 36.95 4.16
CA THR A 826 6.74 36.12 5.38
C THR A 826 7.79 36.68 6.34
N ILE A 827 7.45 36.79 7.62
CA ILE A 827 8.30 37.28 8.70
C ILE A 827 8.53 36.15 9.70
N TYR A 828 9.79 35.80 9.94
CA TYR A 828 10.16 34.80 10.94
C TYR A 828 10.27 35.44 12.34
N CYS A 829 9.64 34.80 13.32
CA CYS A 829 9.44 35.32 14.66
C CYS A 829 9.94 34.32 15.72
N GLU A 830 10.42 34.84 16.85
CA GLU A 830 10.65 34.02 18.05
C GLU A 830 9.33 33.83 18.80
N TYR A 831 9.18 32.72 19.54
CA TYR A 831 7.99 32.46 20.35
C TYR A 831 7.77 33.58 21.39
N GLY A 832 6.57 34.16 21.39
CA GLY A 832 6.18 35.29 22.24
C GLY A 832 6.67 36.67 21.78
N SER A 833 7.24 36.77 20.57
CA SER A 833 7.63 38.07 19.99
C SER A 833 6.45 38.80 19.33
N SER A 834 6.69 39.99 18.77
CA SER A 834 5.66 40.80 18.08
C SER A 834 6.14 41.27 16.71
N VAL A 835 5.21 41.42 15.76
CA VAL A 835 5.49 42.04 14.46
C VAL A 835 5.25 43.54 14.55
N LYS A 836 6.24 44.34 14.14
CA LYS A 836 6.11 45.80 14.17
C LYS A 836 5.29 46.29 12.97
N ALA A 837 4.49 47.34 13.18
CA ALA A 837 3.72 47.97 12.11
C ALA A 837 4.57 48.41 10.89
N SER A 838 5.85 48.74 11.09
CA SER A 838 6.79 49.07 10.01
C SER A 838 7.23 47.89 9.15
N GLU A 839 7.04 46.67 9.63
CA GLU A 839 7.43 45.44 8.95
C GLU A 839 6.26 44.84 8.14
N ILE A 840 5.03 45.29 8.42
CA ILE A 840 3.83 44.92 7.67
C ILE A 840 3.94 45.48 6.24
N PRO A 841 3.79 44.64 5.19
CA PRO A 841 3.85 45.09 3.81
C PRO A 841 2.65 45.97 3.44
N ALA A 842 2.83 46.83 2.44
CA ALA A 842 1.71 47.53 1.82
C ALA A 842 0.88 46.55 0.98
N ILE A 843 -0.44 46.75 0.96
CA ILE A 843 -1.36 45.90 0.17
C ILE A 843 -1.34 46.38 -1.29
N PRO A 844 -1.25 45.47 -2.27
CA PRO A 844 -1.42 45.82 -3.69
C PRO A 844 -2.75 46.51 -3.96
N GLN A 845 -2.77 47.58 -4.76
CA GLN A 845 -4.01 48.27 -5.12
C GLN A 845 -4.80 47.46 -6.16
N LYS A 846 -6.12 47.45 -6.03
CA LYS A 846 -7.06 46.84 -6.99
C LYS A 846 -8.14 47.86 -7.34
N ASP A 847 -8.23 48.22 -8.62
CA ASP A 847 -9.15 49.27 -9.10
C ASP A 847 -10.61 48.95 -8.71
N GLY A 848 -11.32 49.95 -8.15
CA GLY A 848 -12.72 49.79 -7.71
C GLY A 848 -12.91 49.11 -6.35
N TYR A 849 -11.83 48.77 -5.65
CA TYR A 849 -11.88 48.17 -4.31
C TYR A 849 -11.08 49.02 -3.31
N TYR A 850 -11.58 49.10 -2.08
CA TYR A 850 -10.74 49.46 -0.93
C TYR A 850 -10.18 48.21 -0.28
N TYR A 851 -9.03 48.35 0.38
CA TYR A 851 -8.25 47.22 0.87
C TYR A 851 -7.72 47.47 2.28
N GLN A 852 -7.74 46.45 3.11
CA GLN A 852 -7.11 46.43 4.43
C GLN A 852 -6.60 45.02 4.75
N TRP A 853 -5.59 44.92 5.61
CA TRP A 853 -5.23 43.63 6.19
C TRP A 853 -6.34 43.24 7.16
N GLU A 854 -6.63 41.96 7.26
CA GLU A 854 -7.50 41.48 8.32
C GLU A 854 -6.98 41.86 9.71
N ASP A 855 -7.92 42.04 10.64
CA ASP A 855 -7.61 42.52 11.99
C ASP A 855 -7.14 41.34 12.87
N VAL A 856 -5.85 41.05 12.80
CA VAL A 856 -5.19 39.97 13.54
C VAL A 856 -4.21 40.54 14.56
N ASP A 857 -4.23 40.02 15.78
CA ASP A 857 -3.30 40.44 16.83
C ASP A 857 -1.89 39.88 16.60
N LEU A 858 -0.97 40.76 16.17
CA LEU A 858 0.43 40.43 15.94
C LEU A 858 1.35 40.84 17.10
N SER A 859 0.80 41.08 18.29
CA SER A 859 1.58 41.52 19.47
C SER A 859 2.21 40.38 20.27
N ASN A 860 1.78 39.13 20.07
CA ASN A 860 2.31 37.95 20.75
C ASN A 860 2.21 36.70 19.87
N ILE A 861 3.29 36.38 19.15
CA ILE A 861 3.33 35.27 18.19
C ILE A 861 3.64 33.95 18.90
N THR A 862 2.64 33.07 19.04
CA THR A 862 2.77 31.75 19.68
C THR A 862 2.62 30.58 18.70
N GLY A 863 2.34 30.87 17.43
CA GLY A 863 2.18 29.90 16.36
C GLY A 863 2.41 30.56 15.01
N ASN A 864 2.20 29.79 13.94
CA ASN A 864 2.17 30.36 12.61
C ASN A 864 0.89 31.20 12.44
N ILE A 865 1.01 32.36 11.83
CA ILE A 865 -0.12 33.27 11.58
C ILE A 865 -0.14 33.63 10.11
N LYS A 866 -1.32 33.54 9.51
CA LYS A 866 -1.62 34.02 8.17
C LYS A 866 -2.47 35.28 8.30
N VAL A 867 -2.13 36.30 7.52
CA VAL A 867 -2.79 37.61 7.50
C VAL A 867 -3.27 37.89 6.09
N HIS A 868 -4.57 37.75 5.82
CA HIS A 868 -5.18 37.92 4.50
C HIS A 868 -5.52 39.38 4.18
N ALA A 869 -5.31 39.78 2.93
CA ALA A 869 -5.76 41.07 2.40
C ALA A 869 -7.26 41.00 2.06
N VAL A 870 -8.04 41.88 2.68
CA VAL A 870 -9.48 41.98 2.45
C VAL A 870 -9.73 43.09 1.44
N TYR A 871 -10.22 42.72 0.25
CA TYR A 871 -10.69 43.66 -0.76
C TYR A 871 -12.20 43.75 -0.74
N GLN A 872 -12.73 44.97 -0.59
CA GLN A 872 -14.16 45.21 -0.65
C GLN A 872 -14.48 46.27 -1.71
N PRO A 873 -15.49 46.06 -2.55
CA PRO A 873 -15.83 47.00 -3.61
C PRO A 873 -16.29 48.32 -3.00
N TYR A 874 -15.90 49.45 -3.60
CA TYR A 874 -16.47 50.74 -3.23
C TYR A 874 -17.99 50.74 -3.52
N HIS A 875 -18.77 51.42 -2.68
CA HIS A 875 -20.10 51.84 -3.09
C HIS A 875 -19.95 52.98 -4.08
N THR A 876 -20.49 52.79 -5.28
CA THR A 876 -20.49 53.82 -6.33
C THR A 876 -21.55 54.89 -6.08
N THR A 877 -22.56 54.61 -5.26
CA THR A 877 -23.67 55.53 -4.99
C THR A 877 -24.15 55.41 -3.55
N ILE A 878 -24.39 56.55 -2.91
CA ILE A 878 -25.02 56.65 -1.59
C ILE A 878 -26.23 57.60 -1.69
N ALA A 879 -27.30 57.27 -0.97
CA ALA A 879 -28.55 58.04 -0.97
C ALA A 879 -28.73 58.83 0.33
N SER A 880 -29.44 59.96 0.25
CA SER A 880 -29.78 60.74 1.44
C SER A 880 -30.96 60.18 2.24
N ASP A 881 -31.77 59.33 1.61
CA ASP A 881 -32.99 58.75 2.15
C ASP A 881 -33.36 57.46 1.38
N ASP A 882 -34.19 56.61 2.01
CA ASP A 882 -34.59 55.29 1.49
C ASP A 882 -35.82 55.36 0.55
N ASP A 883 -36.20 56.55 0.08
CA ASP A 883 -37.35 56.71 -0.80
C ASP A 883 -37.07 56.10 -2.19
N LYS A 884 -38.13 55.61 -2.86
CA LYS A 884 -38.06 55.00 -4.21
C LYS A 884 -37.33 55.89 -5.23
N MET A 885 -37.41 57.21 -5.05
CA MET A 885 -36.57 58.19 -5.71
C MET A 885 -35.95 59.06 -4.63
N ALA A 886 -34.71 58.73 -4.24
CA ALA A 886 -34.02 59.45 -3.19
C ALA A 886 -33.91 60.94 -3.52
N SER A 887 -34.04 61.81 -2.53
CA SER A 887 -34.07 63.25 -2.78
C SER A 887 -32.72 63.85 -3.18
N LEU A 888 -31.63 63.19 -2.81
CA LEU A 888 -30.28 63.44 -3.28
C LEU A 888 -29.51 62.11 -3.30
N LEU A 889 -28.82 61.84 -4.40
CA LEU A 889 -27.80 60.79 -4.46
C LEU A 889 -26.43 61.45 -4.62
N ALA A 890 -25.40 60.80 -4.09
CA ALA A 890 -24.02 61.13 -4.40
C ALA A 890 -23.39 59.90 -5.06
N GLU A 891 -22.60 60.15 -6.09
CA GLU A 891 -21.86 59.17 -6.88
C GLU A 891 -20.36 59.51 -6.84
N ALA A 892 -19.57 58.57 -6.34
CA ALA A 892 -18.12 58.58 -6.20
C ALA A 892 -17.66 57.20 -5.68
N GLU A 893 -16.37 57.04 -5.37
CA GLU A 893 -15.86 55.86 -4.67
C GLU A 893 -16.06 56.03 -3.15
N PHE A 894 -17.16 55.48 -2.61
CA PHE A 894 -17.47 55.57 -1.19
C PHE A 894 -17.11 54.29 -0.44
N TYR A 895 -16.51 54.44 0.75
CA TYR A 895 -16.31 53.33 1.68
C TYR A 895 -17.66 52.78 2.18
N PRO A 896 -17.80 51.46 2.42
CA PRO A 896 -18.98 50.91 3.08
C PRO A 896 -19.29 51.60 4.41
N GLY A 897 -20.57 51.92 4.61
CA GLY A 897 -21.02 52.71 5.76
C GLY A 897 -20.90 54.22 5.61
N SER A 898 -20.38 54.73 4.48
CA SER A 898 -20.48 56.15 4.13
C SER A 898 -21.96 56.54 4.00
N LYS A 899 -22.29 57.74 4.47
CA LYS A 899 -23.67 58.27 4.46
C LYS A 899 -23.70 59.63 3.83
N LEU A 900 -24.77 59.90 3.09
CA LEU A 900 -25.09 61.23 2.59
C LEU A 900 -26.15 61.84 3.52
N ILE A 901 -25.77 62.87 4.26
CA ILE A 901 -26.71 63.58 5.13
C ILE A 901 -27.20 64.79 4.36
N ARG A 902 -28.52 64.98 4.31
CA ARG A 902 -29.16 66.13 3.68
C ARG A 902 -30.17 66.79 4.62
N THR A 903 -30.11 68.11 4.73
CA THR A 903 -31.05 68.92 5.51
C THR A 903 -31.57 70.09 4.68
N GLU A 904 -32.89 70.32 4.67
CA GLU A 904 -33.47 71.50 4.01
C GLU A 904 -33.13 72.77 4.81
N THR A 905 -32.56 73.77 4.13
CA THR A 905 -32.05 75.00 4.75
C THR A 905 -32.71 76.23 4.12
N VAL A 906 -32.98 77.24 4.95
CA VAL A 906 -33.56 78.52 4.52
C VAL A 906 -32.44 79.54 4.27
N LEU A 907 -32.27 79.94 3.01
CA LEU A 907 -31.29 80.97 2.65
C LEU A 907 -31.77 82.35 3.08
N THR A 908 -31.00 83.04 3.92
CA THR A 908 -31.25 84.44 4.31
C THR A 908 -30.09 85.33 3.87
N GLY A 909 -30.40 86.45 3.22
CA GLY A 909 -29.39 87.41 2.75
C GLY A 909 -28.57 86.98 1.51
N VAL A 910 -28.92 85.86 0.85
CA VAL A 910 -28.25 85.36 -0.36
C VAL A 910 -28.94 85.90 -1.61
N ALA A 911 -28.18 86.47 -2.54
CA ALA A 911 -28.70 87.02 -3.79
C ALA A 911 -28.88 85.93 -4.86
N ALA A 912 -30.00 85.98 -5.59
CA ALA A 912 -30.24 85.11 -6.74
C ALA A 912 -29.36 85.52 -7.94
N PRO A 913 -28.84 84.57 -8.74
CA PRO A 913 -28.12 84.89 -9.98
C PRO A 913 -29.02 85.63 -10.99
N GLU A 914 -28.43 86.48 -11.82
CA GLU A 914 -29.18 87.28 -12.81
C GLU A 914 -29.96 86.35 -13.77
N GLY A 915 -31.28 86.55 -13.84
CA GLY A 915 -32.17 85.72 -14.67
C GLY A 915 -32.73 84.46 -13.99
N TYR A 916 -32.46 84.23 -12.70
CA TYR A 916 -32.93 83.07 -11.95
C TYR A 916 -33.66 83.47 -10.65
N GLN A 917 -34.56 82.60 -10.17
CA GLN A 917 -35.19 82.68 -8.86
C GLN A 917 -34.68 81.53 -7.98
N LEU A 918 -34.39 81.83 -6.71
CA LEU A 918 -34.01 80.83 -5.71
C LEU A 918 -35.22 79.97 -5.34
N GLY A 919 -35.04 78.66 -5.40
CA GLY A 919 -35.98 77.64 -4.93
C GLY A 919 -35.56 77.08 -3.58
N LYS A 920 -35.80 75.78 -3.37
CA LYS A 920 -35.37 75.08 -2.16
C LYS A 920 -33.85 74.97 -2.11
N ALA A 921 -33.30 75.03 -0.90
CA ALA A 921 -31.88 74.85 -0.65
C ALA A 921 -31.66 73.74 0.37
N TYR A 922 -30.55 73.03 0.21
CA TYR A 922 -30.19 71.89 1.03
C TYR A 922 -28.73 72.00 1.44
N ASP A 923 -28.47 71.88 2.73
CA ASP A 923 -27.14 71.53 3.21
C ASP A 923 -26.95 70.04 3.06
N TYR A 924 -25.81 69.64 2.52
CA TYR A 924 -25.44 68.25 2.42
C TYR A 924 -24.00 68.03 2.90
N GLU A 925 -23.76 66.84 3.41
CA GLU A 925 -22.44 66.39 3.84
C GLU A 925 -22.34 64.88 3.62
N VAL A 926 -21.29 64.47 2.91
CA VAL A 926 -20.87 63.07 2.85
C VAL A 926 -20.02 62.79 4.08
N THR A 927 -20.46 61.84 4.90
CA THR A 927 -19.71 61.34 6.05
C THR A 927 -19.16 59.95 5.75
N VAL A 928 -17.89 59.72 6.08
CA VAL A 928 -17.20 58.44 5.94
C VAL A 928 -16.90 57.82 7.32
N PRO A 929 -16.65 56.50 7.43
CA PRO A 929 -16.24 55.86 8.68
C PRO A 929 -14.93 56.43 9.27
N GLU A 930 -14.70 56.28 10.58
CA GLU A 930 -13.44 56.70 11.21
C GLU A 930 -12.25 55.99 10.53
N LYS A 931 -11.25 56.79 10.08
CA LYS A 931 -10.04 56.42 9.32
C LYS A 931 -10.13 56.44 7.78
N ALA A 932 -11.29 56.74 7.19
CA ALA A 932 -11.43 56.89 5.74
C ALA A 932 -11.26 58.35 5.27
N ASP A 933 -10.67 58.55 4.08
CA ASP A 933 -10.61 59.86 3.44
C ASP A 933 -11.95 60.20 2.76
N VAL A 934 -12.38 61.46 2.90
CA VAL A 934 -13.58 61.95 2.23
C VAL A 934 -13.21 62.34 0.80
N PRO A 935 -13.97 61.93 -0.24
CA PRO A 935 -13.72 62.37 -1.62
C PRO A 935 -13.70 63.90 -1.73
N ASP A 936 -12.73 64.45 -2.47
CA ASP A 936 -12.63 65.90 -2.65
C ASP A 936 -13.85 66.46 -3.42
N GLU A 937 -14.32 65.73 -4.44
CA GLU A 937 -15.50 66.04 -5.24
C GLU A 937 -16.38 64.79 -5.42
N VAL A 938 -17.69 65.01 -5.51
CA VAL A 938 -18.71 63.98 -5.74
C VAL A 938 -19.67 64.43 -6.84
N THR A 939 -20.21 63.48 -7.59
CA THR A 939 -21.29 63.75 -8.55
C THR A 939 -22.61 63.63 -7.82
N LEU A 940 -23.34 64.74 -7.69
CA LEU A 940 -24.64 64.77 -7.01
C LEU A 940 -25.78 64.65 -8.01
N HIS A 941 -26.75 63.81 -7.68
CA HIS A 941 -28.01 63.70 -8.40
C HIS A 941 -29.12 64.26 -7.50
N LEU A 942 -29.51 65.50 -7.73
CA LEU A 942 -30.54 66.18 -6.95
C LEU A 942 -31.92 65.98 -7.58
N LEU A 943 -32.86 65.39 -6.85
CA LEU A 943 -34.21 65.18 -7.35
C LEU A 943 -34.91 66.53 -7.57
N ALA A 944 -35.33 66.80 -8.80
CA ALA A 944 -35.99 68.04 -9.16
C ALA A 944 -37.10 67.81 -10.18
N GLU A 945 -38.35 67.76 -9.69
CA GLU A 945 -39.52 67.62 -10.56
C GLU A 945 -39.82 68.93 -11.31
N GLY A 946 -39.27 69.06 -12.52
CA GLY A 946 -39.56 70.21 -13.38
C GLY A 946 -38.83 70.16 -14.72
N ARG A 947 -39.53 69.73 -15.77
CA ARG A 947 -38.97 69.59 -17.14
C ARG A 947 -38.29 70.88 -17.63
N GLY A 948 -36.96 70.83 -17.77
CA GLY A 948 -36.12 71.68 -18.65
C GLY A 948 -35.92 73.17 -18.28
N SER A 949 -36.35 73.62 -17.10
CA SER A 949 -36.18 75.04 -16.67
C SER A 949 -35.54 75.23 -15.30
N LEU A 950 -35.09 74.14 -14.69
CA LEU A 950 -34.40 74.10 -13.41
C LEU A 950 -32.90 73.92 -13.64
N MET A 951 -32.09 74.53 -12.76
CA MET A 951 -30.63 74.40 -12.70
C MET A 951 -30.25 74.20 -11.23
N ALA A 952 -29.07 73.65 -10.95
CA ALA A 952 -28.51 73.68 -9.61
C ALA A 952 -27.55 74.87 -9.44
N GLY A 953 -27.45 75.37 -8.22
CA GLY A 953 -26.44 76.34 -7.83
C GLY A 953 -25.88 76.02 -6.46
N MET A 954 -24.67 76.47 -6.17
CA MET A 954 -24.02 76.29 -4.88
C MET A 954 -23.81 77.63 -4.19
N VAL A 955 -24.06 77.71 -2.89
CA VAL A 955 -23.78 78.93 -2.11
C VAL A 955 -22.30 79.01 -1.80
N LYS A 956 -21.62 80.06 -2.26
CA LYS A 956 -20.26 80.42 -1.84
C LYS A 956 -20.21 81.91 -1.48
N ASP A 957 -19.64 82.22 -0.33
CA ASP A 957 -19.46 83.60 0.16
C ASP A 957 -20.73 84.50 0.11
N GLY A 958 -21.91 83.91 0.33
CA GLY A 958 -23.19 84.62 0.34
C GLY A 958 -23.81 84.92 -1.03
N VAL A 959 -23.23 84.37 -2.11
CA VAL A 959 -23.76 84.42 -3.47
C VAL A 959 -23.98 83.00 -4.00
N VAL A 960 -25.00 82.78 -4.84
CA VAL A 960 -25.17 81.49 -5.51
C VAL A 960 -24.38 81.47 -6.81
N GLU A 961 -23.45 80.54 -6.94
CA GLU A 961 -22.79 80.22 -8.20
C GLU A 961 -23.63 79.18 -8.97
N LEU A 962 -23.82 79.38 -10.27
CA LEU A 962 -24.48 78.40 -11.13
C LEU A 962 -23.56 77.19 -11.33
N LEU A 963 -24.08 75.98 -11.14
CA LEU A 963 -23.36 74.75 -11.44
C LEU A 963 -23.65 74.32 -12.88
N ASP A 964 -22.65 73.72 -13.53
CA ASP A 964 -22.89 73.03 -14.79
C ASP A 964 -23.72 71.79 -14.50
N THR A 965 -24.96 71.79 -14.99
CA THR A 965 -26.00 70.84 -14.57
C THR A 965 -26.53 70.12 -15.79
N GLU A 966 -26.45 68.79 -15.77
CA GLU A 966 -27.09 67.90 -16.73
C GLU A 966 -28.44 67.41 -16.17
N VAL A 967 -29.39 67.09 -17.05
CA VAL A 967 -30.69 66.54 -16.65
C VAL A 967 -30.71 65.08 -17.03
N ASP A 968 -30.76 64.20 -16.02
CA ASP A 968 -30.94 62.76 -16.20
C ASP A 968 -32.26 62.32 -15.55
N GLY A 969 -33.26 62.02 -16.40
CA GLY A 969 -34.62 61.70 -15.95
C GLY A 969 -35.25 62.80 -15.07
N SER A 970 -35.44 62.50 -13.79
CA SER A 970 -35.99 63.42 -12.76
C SER A 970 -34.91 64.11 -11.91
N TYR A 971 -33.62 63.84 -12.19
CA TYR A 971 -32.48 64.34 -11.43
C TYR A 971 -31.72 65.44 -12.18
N LEU A 972 -31.21 66.39 -11.41
CA LEU A 972 -30.20 67.35 -11.83
C LEU A 972 -28.83 66.79 -11.39
N VAL A 973 -27.97 66.50 -12.35
CA VAL A 973 -26.67 65.88 -12.14
C VAL A 973 -25.57 66.93 -12.28
N PHE A 974 -24.70 67.06 -11.28
CA PHE A 974 -23.61 68.04 -11.26
C PHE A 974 -22.51 67.64 -10.27
N THR A 975 -21.28 68.07 -10.54
CA THR A 975 -20.13 67.82 -9.64
C THR A 975 -20.01 68.92 -8.58
N ALA A 976 -19.79 68.54 -7.33
CA ALA A 976 -19.60 69.47 -6.21
C ALA A 976 -18.70 68.87 -5.11
N PRO A 977 -18.14 69.68 -4.21
CA PRO A 977 -17.41 69.18 -3.04
C PRO A 977 -18.23 68.21 -2.18
N ALA A 978 -17.59 67.35 -1.38
CA ALA A 978 -18.30 66.41 -0.51
C ALA A 978 -19.18 67.03 0.59
N LYS A 979 -19.08 68.36 0.83
CA LYS A 979 -20.04 69.10 1.64
C LYS A 979 -20.33 70.47 1.06
N GLY A 980 -21.54 70.97 1.30
CA GLY A 980 -21.89 72.35 0.99
C GLY A 980 -23.39 72.59 0.97
N THR A 981 -23.78 73.74 0.44
CA THR A 981 -25.18 74.15 0.32
C THR A 981 -25.57 74.26 -1.15
N ILE A 982 -26.45 73.38 -1.60
CA ILE A 982 -27.01 73.37 -2.96
C ILE A 982 -28.37 74.03 -2.99
N VAL A 983 -28.72 74.64 -4.12
CA VAL A 983 -29.94 75.42 -4.31
C VAL A 983 -30.53 75.09 -5.67
N ILE A 984 -31.83 74.79 -5.69
CA ILE A 984 -32.57 74.63 -6.95
C ILE A 984 -32.89 76.03 -7.49
N LEU A 985 -32.48 76.31 -8.72
CA LEU A 985 -32.69 77.58 -9.39
C LEU A 985 -33.73 77.42 -10.50
N LYS A 986 -34.70 78.33 -10.56
CA LYS A 986 -35.71 78.35 -11.64
C LYS A 986 -35.44 79.52 -12.59
N LYS A 987 -35.32 79.23 -13.89
CA LYS A 987 -35.09 80.28 -14.90
C LYS A 987 -36.28 81.23 -14.99
N SER A 988 -36.02 82.53 -14.81
CA SER A 988 -37.04 83.57 -14.86
C SER A 988 -37.54 83.79 -16.29
N GLN A 989 -38.85 83.61 -16.50
CA GLN A 989 -39.49 83.87 -17.81
C GLN A 989 -39.78 85.36 -18.07
N ALA A 990 -39.14 86.28 -17.33
CA ALA A 990 -39.36 87.72 -17.43
C ALA A 990 -39.24 88.27 -18.87
N TRP A 991 -38.41 87.65 -19.72
CA TRP A 991 -38.27 88.03 -21.13
C TRP A 991 -39.55 87.81 -21.97
N LYS A 992 -40.40 86.83 -21.62
CA LYS A 992 -41.70 86.62 -22.29
C LYS A 992 -42.65 87.78 -22.02
N TYR A 993 -42.58 88.37 -20.82
CA TYR A 993 -43.33 89.58 -20.48
C TYR A 993 -42.76 90.83 -21.16
N ALA A 994 -41.42 90.94 -21.28
CA ALA A 994 -40.79 92.02 -22.04
C ALA A 994 -41.11 91.95 -23.56
N ALA A 995 -41.16 90.75 -24.14
CA ALA A 995 -41.58 90.52 -25.52
C ALA A 995 -43.08 90.83 -25.75
N ALA A 996 -43.95 90.51 -24.78
CA ALA A 996 -45.37 90.87 -24.82
C ALA A 996 -45.60 92.39 -24.70
N VAL A 997 -44.82 93.10 -23.87
CA VAL A 997 -44.85 94.57 -23.78
C VAL A 997 -44.31 95.22 -25.07
N GLY A 998 -43.28 94.63 -25.68
CA GLY A 998 -42.79 95.05 -27.00
C GLY A 998 -43.85 94.91 -28.11
N ALA A 999 -44.60 93.81 -28.13
CA ALA A 999 -45.71 93.62 -29.07
C ALA A 999 -46.86 94.60 -28.82
N ALA A 1000 -47.18 94.92 -27.56
CA ALA A 1000 -48.21 95.90 -27.20
C ALA A 1000 -47.82 97.34 -27.59
N ALA A 1001 -46.54 97.71 -27.49
CA ALA A 1001 -46.04 99.02 -27.90
C ALA A 1001 -46.13 99.24 -29.43
N VAL A 1002 -45.87 98.18 -30.22
CA VAL A 1002 -46.05 98.20 -31.69
C VAL A 1002 -47.53 98.35 -32.05
N LEU A 1003 -48.43 97.66 -31.33
CA LEU A 1003 -49.88 97.77 -31.53
C LEU A 1003 -50.41 99.19 -31.22
N ALA A 1004 -49.90 99.82 -30.16
CA ALA A 1004 -50.27 101.19 -29.78
C ALA A 1004 -49.78 102.24 -30.80
N ALA A 1005 -48.60 102.05 -31.39
CA ALA A 1005 -48.08 102.92 -32.45
C ALA A 1005 -48.94 102.84 -33.74
N VAL A 1006 -49.42 101.64 -34.09
CA VAL A 1006 -50.32 101.44 -35.24
C VAL A 1006 -51.70 102.09 -35.01
N ILE A 1007 -52.24 102.02 -33.79
CA ILE A 1007 -53.53 102.65 -33.44
C ILE A 1007 -53.42 104.20 -33.42
N GLY A 1008 -52.27 104.75 -33.02
CA GLY A 1008 -52.01 106.20 -33.06
C GLY A 1008 -51.99 106.79 -34.48
N VAL A 1009 -51.46 106.05 -35.47
CA VAL A 1009 -51.42 106.47 -36.88
C VAL A 1009 -52.80 106.37 -37.54
N VAL A 1010 -53.65 105.43 -37.10
CA VAL A 1010 -55.00 105.22 -37.65
C VAL A 1010 -56.01 106.25 -37.13
N LEU A 1011 -55.83 106.82 -35.93
CA LEU A 1011 -56.74 107.81 -35.35
C LEU A 1011 -56.58 109.25 -35.91
N VAL A 1012 -55.45 109.57 -36.57
CA VAL A 1012 -55.22 110.90 -37.18
C VAL A 1012 -55.73 111.01 -38.63
N LYS A 1013 -56.00 109.89 -39.32
CA LYS A 1013 -56.35 109.88 -40.76
C LYS A 1013 -57.83 109.64 -41.11
N LYS A 1014 -58.76 109.53 -40.15
CA LYS A 1014 -60.17 109.20 -40.43
C LYS A 1014 -61.22 110.17 -39.86
N LYS A 1015 -60.97 111.48 -39.90
CA LYS A 1015 -62.03 112.50 -39.99
C LYS A 1015 -62.19 112.93 -41.46
N ARG A 1016 -63.19 112.32 -42.12
CA ARG A 1016 -64.02 112.84 -43.23
C ARG A 1016 -63.31 113.62 -44.37
N GLY A 1017 -63.37 113.20 -45.63
CA GLY A 1017 -64.18 112.13 -46.19
C GLY A 1017 -64.17 112.12 -47.72
N LYS A 1018 -64.86 111.12 -48.26
CA LYS A 1018 -65.41 110.96 -49.63
C LYS A 1018 -65.99 109.52 -49.65
N VAL A 1019 -67.28 109.31 -49.95
CA VAL A 1019 -67.94 109.28 -51.26
C VAL A 1019 -67.26 108.33 -52.27
N HIS A 1020 -68.10 107.39 -52.71
CA HIS A 1020 -68.09 106.46 -53.86
C HIS A 1020 -67.30 105.14 -53.82
N GLU A 1021 -68.12 104.09 -53.70
CA GLU A 1021 -68.33 102.90 -54.55
C GLU A 1021 -67.34 101.72 -54.69
N GLU A 1022 -67.99 100.55 -54.59
CA GLU A 1022 -67.82 99.22 -55.20
C GLU A 1022 -66.68 98.27 -54.79
N GLY A 1023 -67.07 97.01 -54.53
CA GLY A 1023 -66.28 95.81 -54.87
C GLY A 1023 -66.03 94.77 -53.76
N GLU A 1024 -66.89 93.73 -53.74
CA GLU A 1024 -66.66 92.29 -53.47
C GLU A 1024 -66.06 91.71 -52.15
N GLU A 1025 -66.85 90.76 -51.60
CA GLU A 1025 -66.56 89.41 -51.02
C GLU A 1025 -65.40 89.22 -49.99
N GLN A 1026 -65.49 88.40 -48.94
CA GLN A 1026 -66.24 87.17 -48.73
C GLN A 1026 -66.23 86.81 -47.21
N ASN A 1027 -67.36 86.25 -46.76
CA ASN A 1027 -67.57 85.27 -45.69
C ASN A 1027 -66.66 85.29 -44.44
N GLY A 1028 -67.24 85.77 -43.34
CA GLY A 1028 -67.11 85.10 -42.04
C GLY A 1028 -68.45 84.46 -41.72
N ASP A 1029 -68.42 83.32 -41.04
CA ASP A 1029 -69.42 83.06 -40.02
C ASP A 1029 -68.74 82.35 -38.86
N GLY A 1030 -69.10 82.82 -37.68
CA GLY A 1030 -68.57 82.38 -36.42
C GLY A 1030 -69.59 81.58 -35.62
N ASP A 1031 -68.99 80.96 -34.62
CA ASP A 1031 -69.50 80.73 -33.28
C ASP A 1031 -70.52 79.61 -33.05
N GLY A 1032 -70.36 79.01 -31.87
CA GLY A 1032 -71.40 78.23 -31.21
C GLY A 1032 -71.31 76.71 -31.36
N THR A 1033 -70.43 76.10 -30.55
CA THR A 1033 -70.66 74.86 -29.76
C THR A 1033 -71.58 73.76 -30.33
N GLU A 1034 -71.04 72.57 -30.61
CA GLU A 1034 -71.83 71.34 -30.62
C GLU A 1034 -71.01 70.03 -30.49
N SER A 1035 -71.68 69.02 -29.91
CA SER A 1035 -71.51 67.55 -30.08
C SER A 1035 -70.27 66.87 -29.46
N GLY A 1036 -70.36 65.66 -28.91
CA GLY A 1036 -71.33 64.59 -29.14
C GLY A 1036 -70.59 63.36 -29.70
N SER A 1037 -70.34 62.40 -28.81
CA SER A 1037 -70.36 60.94 -28.97
C SER A 1037 -70.12 60.25 -30.32
N GLU A 1038 -69.55 59.05 -30.16
CA GLU A 1038 -69.84 57.81 -30.92
C GLU A 1038 -68.95 57.45 -32.13
N GLU A 1039 -68.10 56.48 -31.83
CA GLU A 1039 -68.10 55.13 -32.40
C GLU A 1039 -67.75 54.89 -33.86
N ALA A 1040 -66.67 54.10 -33.95
CA ALA A 1040 -66.59 52.83 -34.68
C ALA A 1040 -66.33 52.87 -36.19
N GLY A 1041 -65.45 51.94 -36.57
CA GLY A 1041 -65.66 51.19 -37.80
C GLY A 1041 -64.58 51.31 -38.85
N ALA A 1042 -63.43 50.72 -38.56
CA ALA A 1042 -62.81 49.66 -39.33
C ALA A 1042 -62.29 49.90 -40.77
N ALA A 1043 -61.05 49.37 -40.94
CA ALA A 1043 -60.50 48.63 -42.08
C ALA A 1043 -60.23 49.44 -43.36
N GLU A 1044 -59.15 49.28 -44.12
CA GLU A 1044 -58.00 48.36 -44.24
C GLU A 1044 -57.06 49.10 -45.24
N GLY A 1045 -55.74 48.96 -45.32
CA GLY A 1045 -54.79 48.07 -44.71
C GLY A 1045 -53.39 48.24 -45.35
N ALA A 1046 -52.53 47.29 -44.98
CA ALA A 1046 -51.21 46.91 -45.53
C ALA A 1046 -49.97 47.73 -45.14
N GLY A 1047 -49.00 47.04 -44.51
CA GLY A 1047 -47.58 47.38 -44.68
C GLY A 1047 -46.54 47.07 -43.59
N ALA A 1048 -46.50 45.86 -43.03
CA ALA A 1048 -45.31 45.11 -42.57
C ALA A 1048 -44.33 45.63 -41.47
N ALA A 1049 -44.14 44.73 -40.49
CA ALA A 1049 -42.91 44.30 -39.79
C ALA A 1049 -42.33 45.11 -38.60
N GLY A 1050 -42.22 44.42 -37.44
CA GLY A 1050 -41.02 44.49 -36.59
C GLY A 1050 -41.20 44.83 -35.10
N ALA A 1051 -41.38 43.79 -34.27
CA ALA A 1051 -40.92 43.61 -32.88
C ALA A 1051 -41.30 44.60 -31.75
N THR A 1052 -42.10 44.03 -30.83
CA THR A 1052 -42.37 44.26 -29.40
C THR A 1052 -41.11 44.51 -28.54
N GLY A 1053 -41.07 45.28 -27.44
CA GLY A 1053 -42.09 45.91 -26.61
C GLY A 1053 -42.19 45.25 -25.23
N THR A 1054 -41.56 45.82 -24.18
CA THR A 1054 -41.91 45.58 -22.76
C THR A 1054 -41.65 46.83 -21.91
N THR A 1055 -42.72 47.38 -21.34
CA THR A 1055 -42.72 48.31 -20.21
C THR A 1055 -43.78 47.86 -19.22
N GLU A 1056 -43.38 47.82 -17.96
CA GLU A 1056 -44.13 48.14 -16.73
C GLU A 1056 -45.56 47.61 -16.52
N THR A 1057 -45.80 47.11 -15.30
CA THR A 1057 -46.68 47.83 -14.35
C THR A 1057 -46.49 47.34 -12.91
N ALA A 1058 -46.52 48.32 -12.00
CA ALA A 1058 -46.36 48.22 -10.55
C ALA A 1058 -47.59 47.64 -9.82
N GLY A 1059 -47.38 47.05 -8.63
CA GLY A 1059 -47.86 47.60 -7.35
C GLY A 1059 -49.11 46.83 -6.86
N THR A 1060 -49.41 46.56 -5.58
CA THR A 1060 -49.02 47.04 -4.23
C THR A 1060 -49.71 46.07 -3.23
N ALA A 1061 -49.04 45.57 -2.18
CA ALA A 1061 -49.09 46.02 -0.75
C ALA A 1061 -50.33 45.61 0.10
N GLU A 1062 -50.08 45.54 1.43
CA GLU A 1062 -50.96 45.31 2.61
C GLU A 1062 -51.12 43.84 3.11
N ALA A 1063 -51.08 43.51 4.41
CA ALA A 1063 -50.88 44.26 5.65
C ALA A 1063 -50.60 43.30 6.84
N ALA A 1064 -50.18 43.89 7.96
CA ALA A 1064 -49.84 43.29 9.26
C ALA A 1064 -51.00 42.62 10.04
N GLY A 1065 -50.64 41.79 11.02
CA GLY A 1065 -51.53 41.34 12.10
C GLY A 1065 -50.76 40.61 13.21
N ALA A 1066 -50.89 41.09 14.44
CA ALA A 1066 -50.18 40.67 15.64
C ALA A 1066 -51.00 39.70 16.54
N SER A 1067 -50.27 39.05 17.46
CA SER A 1067 -50.61 38.65 18.85
C SER A 1067 -51.55 37.46 19.17
N GLU A 1068 -51.26 36.90 20.36
CA GLU A 1068 -51.94 35.89 21.22
C GLU A 1068 -51.50 34.43 20.96
N ALA A 1069 -50.71 33.76 21.83
CA ALA A 1069 -50.94 33.35 23.22
C ALA A 1069 -52.17 32.43 23.40
N ASP A 1070 -51.99 31.11 23.47
CA ASP A 1070 -52.39 30.30 24.64
C ASP A 1070 -51.86 28.85 24.58
N GLN A 1071 -51.97 28.20 25.73
CA GLN A 1071 -51.36 26.99 26.26
C GLN A 1071 -51.77 25.63 25.65
N SER A 1072 -50.86 24.66 25.89
CA SER A 1072 -51.07 23.25 26.27
C SER A 1072 -51.86 22.32 25.35
N GLU A 1073 -51.22 21.22 24.93
CA GLU A 1073 -51.52 19.89 25.50
C GLU A 1073 -50.44 18.86 25.15
N SER A 1074 -50.28 17.94 26.10
CA SER A 1074 -49.36 16.83 26.19
C SER A 1074 -49.68 15.66 25.25
N GLU A 1075 -48.66 14.92 24.84
CA GLU A 1075 -48.58 13.44 24.71
C GLU A 1075 -47.14 13.15 24.23
N GLY A 1076 -46.24 12.43 24.90
CA GLY A 1076 -46.40 11.34 25.86
C GLY A 1076 -46.43 10.01 25.12
N ARG A 1077 -45.26 9.42 24.80
CA ARG A 1077 -45.09 7.97 24.64
C ARG A 1077 -43.63 7.53 24.71
N ASP A 1078 -43.35 6.85 25.83
CA ASP A 1078 -42.25 5.93 26.07
C ASP A 1078 -42.12 4.84 24.99
N TYR A 1079 -40.92 4.27 24.83
CA TYR A 1079 -40.66 2.84 25.08
C TYR A 1079 -39.16 2.61 25.33
N GLU A 1080 -38.85 2.14 26.55
CA GLU A 1080 -37.63 1.39 26.90
C GLU A 1080 -37.56 0.08 26.11
N VAL A 1081 -36.35 -0.31 25.66
CA VAL A 1081 -35.50 -1.43 26.14
C VAL A 1081 -34.31 -1.56 25.20
#